data_AF-A0A1B9GW22-F1
#
_entry.id   AF-A0A1B9GW22-F1
#
_cell.length_a   1.000
_cell.length_b   1.000
_cell.length_c   1.000
_cell.angle_alpha   90.00
_cell.angle_beta   90.00
_cell.angle_gamma   90.00
#
_symmetry.space_group_name_H-M   'P 1'
#
loop_
_entity.id
_entity.type
_entity.pdbx_description
1 polymer ?
#
loop_
_entity_poly.entity_id
_entity_poly.type
_entity_poly.pdbx_seq_one_letter_code
_entity_poly.pdbx_strand_id
1 'polypeptide(L)'
;MSAANTPSARSSVSSTPSIEHPANLNASANETSTLLPPPSSKPSHSQTHNGVGHSGHPHGRKASVGGRSVSGRSTAGSVRNYGAVSGAGAGRTAPGPAEQAPRVSKAGQRRILTTLPLQATFFTLTILTFASLVLALFLFLNTVLDFSVGPLPYRGSGFTEFWIALIGAWIGLGGVVFFSHPSYLFFLTTLITLLLHIPILFIALLSPSQKRAHSPLIVVPLALTALTLIFTLLSNFLVRRAKKRESERICRMLTDAAGRERAGEDSTARALVGVQGKGFWGRVAGFIGGLFGLIAGLAGSIIVLLLLVDLSISAYDGTLPLPSDHSRLLSVRPSSSQWSINLHLACTSGNSSLPTIVYTSPSGVPGSLALLPSPLAPANEDAENPGRWLFDLQERGEVGRVCTWDRPGYGFSDVLSNADLGGIADALWEGLKVGNIVSRQNKARGKGLMLVGEGYGGLVSRIVASRHPSYVHSLLHLDAQTASTYFDEPSTSVFLSRLTSRLFPSVLTPLSLNRLPSVLLRRSTSLSRILASSYPLPSTARLNEKLRKARLQETMGSQSRTSASFRALLESGHAYPASTPAIVISSKKRMDEDEQWAEAQRVLAQEVTAEEGLMSWKQVNEVGHYVCEGHGKKVCEDAVEKLLRL
;
A
#
# COMPACT_ATOMS: atom_id res chain seq x y z
N MET A 1 49.35 -45.99 2.41
CA MET A 1 50.10 -45.02 3.23
C MET A 1 49.13 -43.91 3.64
N SER A 2 49.22 -43.41 4.87
CA SER A 2 48.49 -42.28 5.48
C SER A 2 46.98 -42.15 5.16
N ALA A 3 46.07 -42.56 6.05
CA ALA A 3 45.69 -41.86 7.30
C ALA A 3 45.10 -40.45 7.02
N ALA A 4 43.82 -40.12 7.22
CA ALA A 4 42.79 -40.42 8.25
C ALA A 4 42.55 -39.21 9.16
N ASN A 5 41.27 -38.83 9.34
CA ASN A 5 40.69 -38.33 10.60
C ASN A 5 39.20 -37.98 10.42
N THR A 6 38.33 -38.76 11.06
CA THR A 6 37.01 -38.33 11.52
C THR A 6 37.11 -37.86 12.98
N PRO A 7 36.12 -37.11 13.47
CA PRO A 7 35.77 -37.20 14.89
C PRO A 7 34.26 -37.40 15.12
N SER A 8 33.92 -38.14 16.17
CA SER A 8 32.56 -38.20 16.71
C SER A 8 32.57 -38.32 18.25
N ALA A 9 31.77 -37.48 18.91
CA ALA A 9 31.35 -37.55 20.31
C ALA A 9 30.13 -36.62 20.46
N ARG A 10 28.98 -37.03 21.02
CA ARG A 10 28.72 -37.25 22.45
C ARG A 10 29.13 -36.05 23.32
N SER A 11 28.22 -35.14 23.68
CA SER A 11 27.04 -35.26 24.57
C SER A 11 27.38 -35.15 26.06
N SER A 12 26.86 -34.10 26.70
CA SER A 12 26.76 -33.98 28.16
C SER A 12 25.37 -33.43 28.52
N VAL A 13 24.70 -34.11 29.45
CA VAL A 13 23.44 -33.67 30.07
C VAL A 13 23.79 -33.13 31.45
N SER A 14 23.07 -32.11 31.92
CA SER A 14 23.13 -31.66 33.31
C SER A 14 21.72 -31.55 33.86
N SER A 15 21.42 -32.40 34.83
CA SER A 15 20.25 -32.31 35.70
C SER A 15 20.71 -32.31 37.14
N THR A 16 19.97 -31.59 37.99
CA THR A 16 19.39 -31.99 39.30
C THR A 16 19.39 -30.80 40.29
N PRO A 17 18.60 -30.85 41.40
CA PRO A 17 17.55 -31.81 41.77
C PRO A 17 16.15 -31.16 41.99
N SER A 18 15.18 -31.98 42.37
CA SER A 18 13.80 -31.64 42.74
C SER A 18 13.63 -31.28 44.24
N ILE A 19 12.48 -30.66 44.57
CA ILE A 19 11.82 -30.74 45.88
C ILE A 19 10.33 -31.03 45.61
N GLU A 20 9.74 -31.93 46.38
CA GLU A 20 8.34 -32.35 46.23
C GLU A 20 7.43 -31.86 47.37
N HIS A 21 6.14 -31.74 47.01
CA HIS A 21 4.94 -32.00 47.83
C HIS A 21 4.40 -30.93 48.82
N PRO A 22 3.08 -30.96 49.14
CA PRO A 22 1.91 -31.31 48.29
C PRO A 22 0.65 -30.43 48.56
N ALA A 23 -0.48 -30.86 47.97
CA ALA A 23 -1.86 -30.71 48.44
C ALA A 23 -2.69 -29.43 48.13
N ASN A 24 -4.01 -29.66 48.10
CA ASN A 24 -5.10 -28.74 47.77
C ASN A 24 -5.29 -27.62 48.82
N LEU A 25 -5.89 -26.49 48.44
CA LEU A 25 -7.21 -26.09 48.98
C LEU A 25 -7.88 -24.88 48.29
N ASN A 26 -9.18 -24.81 48.55
CA ASN A 26 -10.23 -23.93 48.05
C ASN A 26 -10.03 -22.40 48.15
N ALA A 27 -10.65 -21.73 47.17
CA ALA A 27 -11.56 -20.58 47.31
C ALA A 27 -11.07 -19.14 47.56
N SER A 28 -11.70 -18.24 46.78
CA SER A 28 -12.04 -16.84 47.10
C SER A 28 -10.87 -15.83 47.07
N ALA A 29 -11.08 -14.53 46.79
CA ALA A 29 -12.31 -13.78 46.57
C ALA A 29 -12.05 -12.55 45.66
N ASN A 30 -13.11 -12.08 44.99
CA ASN A 30 -13.47 -10.66 44.75
C ASN A 30 -12.58 -9.77 43.82
N GLU A 31 -13.12 -8.82 43.05
CA GLU A 31 -14.53 -8.44 42.83
C GLU A 31 -14.79 -7.70 41.49
N THR A 32 -15.99 -7.93 40.91
CA THR A 32 -16.92 -7.01 40.15
C THR A 32 -16.39 -5.90 39.20
N SER A 33 -17.10 -5.49 38.13
CA SER A 33 -18.33 -5.93 37.41
C SER A 33 -18.36 -5.15 36.07
N THR A 34 -18.88 -5.60 34.92
CA THR A 34 -20.30 -5.87 34.53
C THR A 34 -21.30 -4.76 34.96
N LEU A 35 -22.30 -4.32 34.17
CA LEU A 35 -22.69 -4.55 32.75
C LEU A 35 -23.61 -3.38 32.26
N LEU A 36 -23.93 -3.33 30.95
CA LEU A 36 -25.01 -2.52 30.30
C LEU A 36 -26.34 -3.33 30.24
N PRO A 37 -27.52 -2.85 29.73
CA PRO A 37 -27.98 -1.52 29.26
C PRO A 37 -29.15 -1.01 30.20
N PRO A 38 -30.42 -0.65 29.85
CA PRO A 38 -31.12 -0.07 28.67
C PRO A 38 -32.02 1.19 28.96
N PRO A 39 -32.73 1.79 27.97
CA PRO A 39 -33.48 3.08 28.14
C PRO A 39 -35.01 3.06 27.86
N SER A 40 -35.78 4.08 28.32
CA SER A 40 -37.10 4.45 27.74
C SER A 40 -37.68 5.86 28.09
N SER A 41 -38.34 6.47 27.08
CA SER A 41 -39.47 7.46 27.04
C SER A 41 -39.84 8.48 28.16
N LYS A 42 -39.93 9.78 27.76
CA LYS A 42 -41.08 10.79 27.78
C LYS A 42 -41.97 10.99 29.06
N PRO A 43 -42.82 12.07 29.21
CA PRO A 43 -43.21 13.15 28.28
C PRO A 43 -43.26 14.62 28.82
N SER A 44 -43.55 15.57 27.91
CA SER A 44 -44.33 16.84 28.03
C SER A 44 -44.29 17.78 29.25
N HIS A 45 -44.09 19.08 28.99
CA HIS A 45 -45.15 20.10 29.22
C HIS A 45 -44.97 21.34 28.31
N SER A 46 -45.96 22.24 28.28
CA SER A 46 -46.10 23.38 27.36
C SER A 46 -46.44 24.70 28.06
N GLN A 47 -46.11 25.83 27.42
CA GLN A 47 -46.82 27.11 27.58
C GLN A 47 -46.58 28.04 26.39
N THR A 48 -47.55 28.93 26.12
CA THR A 48 -47.60 29.86 24.98
C THR A 48 -48.34 31.13 25.38
N HIS A 49 -47.98 32.30 24.85
CA HIS A 49 -48.88 33.46 24.85
C HIS A 49 -48.61 34.45 23.70
N ASN A 50 -49.69 35.09 23.22
CA ASN A 50 -49.76 36.06 22.12
C ASN A 50 -49.29 37.47 22.56
N GLY A 51 -49.04 38.47 21.70
CA GLY A 51 -49.10 38.57 20.22
C GLY A 51 -49.38 40.03 19.77
N VAL A 52 -49.73 40.22 18.47
CA VAL A 52 -50.21 41.50 17.84
C VAL A 52 -49.15 42.63 17.69
N GLY A 53 -49.06 43.39 16.59
CA GLY A 53 -49.73 43.31 15.27
C GLY A 53 -49.56 44.59 14.42
N HIS A 54 -50.04 44.57 13.16
CA HIS A 54 -50.13 45.70 12.19
C HIS A 54 -48.80 46.37 11.74
N SER A 55 -48.70 47.11 10.62
CA SER A 55 -49.38 47.12 9.29
C SER A 55 -48.64 48.10 8.36
N GLY A 56 -48.61 47.91 7.02
CA GLY A 56 -48.15 48.97 6.11
C GLY A 56 -47.52 48.55 4.78
N HIS A 57 -48.37 48.26 3.79
CA HIS A 57 -48.04 48.24 2.35
C HIS A 57 -48.70 49.48 1.68
N PRO A 58 -48.47 49.82 0.40
CA PRO A 58 -47.32 49.59 -0.49
C PRO A 58 -47.04 50.80 -1.45
N HIS A 59 -46.35 50.54 -2.58
CA HIS A 59 -46.21 51.36 -3.82
C HIS A 59 -45.24 52.56 -3.81
N GLY A 60 -44.49 52.85 -4.89
CA GLY A 60 -44.23 52.04 -6.10
C GLY A 60 -43.67 52.82 -7.31
N ARG A 61 -43.26 52.11 -8.37
CA ARG A 61 -43.16 52.54 -9.80
C ARG A 61 -42.44 53.89 -10.09
N LYS A 62 -41.30 53.93 -10.81
CA LYS A 62 -41.23 53.72 -12.29
C LYS A 62 -39.79 53.87 -12.85
N ALA A 63 -39.65 53.41 -14.10
CA ALA A 63 -38.81 53.93 -15.19
C ALA A 63 -37.26 53.83 -15.16
N SER A 64 -36.77 53.13 -16.18
CA SER A 64 -35.46 53.19 -16.81
C SER A 64 -35.00 54.57 -17.30
N VAL A 65 -33.69 54.75 -17.47
CA VAL A 65 -33.04 55.03 -18.78
C VAL A 65 -31.53 54.65 -18.65
N GLY A 66 -30.90 54.24 -19.75
CA GLY A 66 -29.50 53.80 -19.75
C GLY A 66 -28.51 54.91 -20.16
N GLY A 67 -27.24 54.75 -19.76
CA GLY A 67 -26.13 55.62 -20.19
C GLY A 67 -24.79 54.89 -20.21
N ARG A 68 -24.09 54.93 -21.35
CA ARG A 68 -22.68 54.52 -21.45
C ARG A 68 -21.79 55.63 -20.86
N SER A 69 -20.66 55.29 -20.25
CA SER A 69 -19.32 55.55 -20.84
C SER A 69 -18.14 55.44 -19.83
N VAL A 70 -16.94 55.27 -20.39
CA VAL A 70 -15.60 55.69 -19.89
C VAL A 70 -15.12 55.24 -18.50
N SER A 71 -14.28 54.19 -18.51
CA SER A 71 -12.90 54.19 -17.99
C SER A 71 -12.52 55.21 -16.88
N GLY A 72 -12.44 54.74 -15.62
CA GLY A 72 -11.81 55.44 -14.50
C GLY A 72 -10.66 54.64 -13.88
N ARG A 73 -9.44 55.22 -13.83
CA ARG A 73 -8.20 54.54 -13.40
C ARG A 73 -7.85 54.88 -11.95
N SER A 74 -8.41 54.17 -10.98
CA SER A 74 -8.29 54.49 -9.55
C SER A 74 -6.84 54.43 -9.02
N THR A 75 -6.29 55.60 -8.70
CA THR A 75 -5.04 55.75 -7.93
C THR A 75 -5.34 55.90 -6.44
N ALA A 76 -5.15 54.83 -5.66
CA ALA A 76 -4.91 54.98 -4.22
C ALA A 76 -3.43 55.32 -3.98
N GLY A 77 -3.04 56.14 -3.00
CA GLY A 77 -3.87 56.93 -2.08
C GLY A 77 -2.94 57.56 -1.05
N SER A 78 -2.65 58.86 -1.18
CA SER A 78 -1.68 59.55 -0.32
C SER A 78 -2.30 59.92 1.03
N VAL A 79 -1.59 59.69 2.14
CA VAL A 79 -2.10 59.95 3.49
C VAL A 79 -1.09 60.74 4.34
N ARG A 80 -1.45 62.01 4.55
CA ARG A 80 -1.13 62.91 5.67
C ARG A 80 0.29 63.50 5.84
N ASN A 81 0.31 64.79 5.57
CA ASN A 81 1.18 65.82 6.15
C ASN A 81 1.30 65.76 7.69
N TYR A 82 2.47 66.11 8.19
CA TYR A 82 2.71 67.18 9.17
C TYR A 82 4.07 67.81 8.79
N GLY A 83 4.34 69.10 8.91
CA GLY A 83 3.48 70.27 9.17
C GLY A 83 4.34 71.52 8.95
N ALA A 84 3.84 72.54 8.25
CA ALA A 84 4.64 73.69 7.83
C ALA A 84 4.38 74.93 8.71
N VAL A 85 5.45 75.50 9.26
CA VAL A 85 5.46 76.84 9.87
C VAL A 85 6.52 77.65 9.15
N SER A 86 6.12 78.76 8.54
CA SER A 86 7.00 79.65 7.79
C SER A 86 7.70 80.65 8.71
N GLY A 87 9.02 80.57 8.82
CA GLY A 87 9.86 81.61 9.41
C GLY A 87 10.96 82.00 8.41
N ALA A 88 11.02 83.28 8.02
CA ALA A 88 12.00 83.75 7.05
C ALA A 88 13.36 84.00 7.72
N GLY A 89 14.43 83.44 7.14
CA GLY A 89 15.81 83.68 7.55
C GLY A 89 16.76 83.33 6.40
N ALA A 90 17.61 84.27 6.00
CA ALA A 90 18.46 84.10 4.83
C ALA A 90 19.67 83.19 5.14
N GLY A 91 19.77 82.06 4.44
CA GLY A 91 20.91 81.15 4.53
C GLY A 91 20.97 80.23 3.32
N ARG A 92 22.14 80.12 2.68
CA ARG A 92 22.38 79.19 1.57
C ARG A 92 22.41 77.75 2.08
N THR A 93 21.29 77.03 1.99
CA THR A 93 21.28 75.57 2.14
C THR A 93 21.66 74.90 0.82
N ALA A 94 22.87 74.34 0.77
CA ALA A 94 23.22 73.39 -0.29
C ALA A 94 22.34 72.12 -0.16
N PRO A 95 21.95 71.45 -1.27
CA PRO A 95 21.21 70.20 -1.19
C PRO A 95 22.06 69.13 -0.47
N GLY A 96 21.47 68.49 0.54
CA GLY A 96 22.20 67.56 1.41
C GLY A 96 22.56 66.24 0.72
N PRO A 97 23.61 65.50 1.16
CA PRO A 97 24.11 64.29 0.50
C PRO A 97 23.22 63.03 0.59
N ALA A 98 21.90 63.20 0.70
CA ALA A 98 20.94 62.10 0.88
C ALA A 98 20.07 61.84 -0.38
N GLU A 99 20.02 62.79 -1.32
CA GLU A 99 19.05 62.73 -2.43
C GLU A 99 19.60 62.09 -3.72
N GLN A 100 20.92 61.90 -3.84
CA GLN A 100 21.56 61.34 -5.04
C GLN A 100 21.95 59.85 -4.95
N ALA A 101 21.62 59.17 -3.84
CA ALA A 101 21.80 57.72 -3.73
C ALA A 101 21.04 56.98 -4.87
N PRO A 102 21.74 56.24 -5.75
CA PRO A 102 21.12 55.69 -6.96
C PRO A 102 20.08 54.62 -6.60
N ARG A 103 18.79 54.97 -6.74
CA ARG A 103 17.66 54.07 -6.49
C ARG A 103 17.69 52.89 -7.45
N VAL A 104 18.33 51.79 -7.05
CA VAL A 104 18.36 50.51 -7.78
C VAL A 104 16.93 50.09 -8.09
N SER A 105 16.53 50.24 -9.36
CA SER A 105 15.13 50.13 -9.72
C SER A 105 14.65 48.68 -9.60
N LYS A 106 13.43 48.47 -9.09
CA LYS A 106 12.81 47.13 -8.99
C LYS A 106 12.64 46.43 -10.35
N ALA A 107 12.81 47.16 -11.45
CA ALA A 107 12.89 46.62 -12.81
C ALA A 107 14.18 45.80 -13.06
N GLY A 108 15.31 46.17 -12.44
CA GLY A 108 16.59 45.45 -12.57
C GLY A 108 16.50 44.01 -12.09
N GLN A 109 16.02 43.80 -10.86
CA GLN A 109 15.80 42.48 -10.25
C GLN A 109 14.86 41.59 -11.08
N ARG A 110 13.85 42.17 -11.73
CA ARG A 110 12.95 41.40 -12.61
C ARG A 110 13.62 40.94 -13.91
N ARG A 111 14.62 41.69 -14.41
CA ARG A 111 15.28 41.43 -15.72
C ARG A 111 16.28 40.26 -15.71
N ILE A 112 16.57 39.67 -14.54
CA ILE A 112 17.59 38.62 -14.38
C ILE A 112 16.97 37.22 -14.28
N LEU A 113 15.81 37.07 -13.63
CA LEU A 113 15.03 35.82 -13.69
C LEU A 113 14.43 35.56 -15.08
N THR A 114 14.38 36.56 -15.95
CA THR A 114 13.95 36.46 -17.36
C THR A 114 15.10 36.18 -18.33
N THR A 115 16.21 35.60 -17.87
CA THR A 115 17.27 35.12 -18.78
C THR A 115 16.91 33.74 -19.32
N LEU A 116 17.17 33.50 -20.61
CA LEU A 116 16.81 32.25 -21.31
C LEU A 116 17.15 30.96 -20.54
N PRO A 117 18.36 30.74 -19.98
CA PRO A 117 18.66 29.52 -19.23
C PRO A 117 17.86 29.38 -17.91
N LEU A 118 17.45 30.48 -17.29
CA LEU A 118 16.57 30.44 -16.10
C LEU A 118 15.11 30.17 -16.49
N GLN A 119 14.62 30.77 -17.57
CA GLN A 119 13.29 30.49 -18.10
C GLN A 119 13.17 29.04 -18.57
N ALA A 120 14.17 28.53 -19.31
CA ALA A 120 14.23 27.15 -19.76
C ALA A 120 14.25 26.16 -18.60
N THR A 121 15.13 26.36 -17.59
CA THR A 121 15.18 25.44 -16.44
C THR A 121 13.95 25.50 -15.55
N PHE A 122 13.29 26.67 -15.42
CA PHE A 122 11.98 26.77 -14.77
C PHE A 122 10.89 26.00 -15.53
N PHE A 123 10.81 26.17 -16.85
CA PHE A 123 9.81 25.52 -17.70
C PHE A 123 10.01 24.00 -17.73
N THR A 124 11.24 23.52 -17.95
CA THR A 124 11.56 22.08 -17.90
C THR A 124 11.28 21.48 -16.53
N LEU A 125 11.63 22.16 -15.43
CA LEU A 125 11.30 21.68 -14.09
C LEU A 125 9.78 21.63 -13.84
N THR A 126 9.02 22.59 -14.36
CA THR A 126 7.56 22.59 -14.28
C THR A 126 6.96 21.40 -15.04
N ILE A 127 7.43 21.12 -16.24
CA ILE A 127 7.03 19.93 -17.03
C ILE A 127 7.38 18.63 -16.30
N LEU A 128 8.61 18.49 -15.79
CA LEU A 128 9.06 17.30 -15.06
C LEU A 128 8.23 17.07 -13.77
N THR A 129 7.90 18.15 -13.06
CA THR A 129 7.04 18.12 -11.87
C THR A 129 5.62 17.66 -12.23
N PHE A 130 5.03 18.22 -13.29
CA PHE A 130 3.70 17.85 -13.75
C PHE A 130 3.65 16.40 -14.26
N ALA A 131 4.64 15.97 -15.04
CA ALA A 131 4.77 14.59 -15.50
C ALA A 131 4.91 13.61 -14.32
N SER A 132 5.69 13.97 -13.30
CA SER A 132 5.83 13.16 -12.07
C SER A 132 4.51 13.05 -11.31
N LEU A 133 3.73 14.13 -11.23
CA LEU A 133 2.42 14.14 -10.58
C LEU A 133 1.38 13.29 -11.34
N VAL A 134 1.32 13.42 -12.67
CA VAL A 134 0.43 12.63 -13.53
C VAL A 134 0.81 11.15 -13.47
N LEU A 135 2.11 10.83 -13.50
CA LEU A 135 2.60 9.45 -13.35
C LEU A 135 2.26 8.88 -11.96
N ALA A 136 2.44 9.65 -10.89
CA ALA A 136 2.06 9.22 -9.54
C ALA A 136 0.55 8.92 -9.45
N LEU A 137 -0.30 9.81 -9.98
CA LEU A 137 -1.75 9.60 -10.01
C LEU A 137 -2.13 8.35 -10.84
N PHE A 138 -1.53 8.17 -12.01
CA PHE A 138 -1.75 6.99 -12.85
C PHE A 138 -1.35 5.70 -12.14
N LEU A 139 -0.15 5.66 -11.53
CA LEU A 139 0.35 4.48 -10.81
C LEU A 139 -0.52 4.16 -9.59
N PHE A 140 -0.92 5.16 -8.80
CA PHE A 140 -1.85 5.00 -7.68
C PHE A 140 -3.18 4.38 -8.14
N LEU A 141 -3.80 4.96 -9.17
CA LEU A 141 -5.06 4.48 -9.73
C LEU A 141 -4.93 3.06 -10.28
N ASN A 142 -3.83 2.75 -10.97
CA ASN A 142 -3.59 1.43 -11.56
C ASN A 142 -3.35 0.36 -10.48
N THR A 143 -2.66 0.65 -9.38
CA THR A 143 -2.52 -0.30 -8.26
C THR A 143 -3.88 -0.66 -7.65
N VAL A 144 -4.81 0.31 -7.53
CA VAL A 144 -6.11 0.10 -6.87
C VAL A 144 -7.14 -0.56 -7.77
N LEU A 145 -7.24 -0.15 -9.04
CA LEU A 145 -8.35 -0.49 -9.94
C LEU A 145 -7.96 -1.26 -11.22
N ASP A 146 -6.67 -1.55 -11.41
CA ASP A 146 -6.07 -2.19 -12.59
C ASP A 146 -6.50 -1.60 -13.96
N PHE A 147 -6.08 -0.37 -14.23
CA PHE A 147 -6.22 0.28 -15.54
C PHE A 147 -5.19 -0.21 -16.59
N SER A 148 -4.73 -1.47 -16.53
CA SER A 148 -3.64 -2.00 -17.38
C SER A 148 -3.94 -1.96 -18.88
N VAL A 149 -3.65 -0.83 -19.51
CA VAL A 149 -3.80 -0.61 -20.94
C VAL A 149 -2.61 -1.15 -21.72
N GLY A 150 -2.88 -2.15 -22.56
CA GLY A 150 -2.03 -2.61 -23.67
C GLY A 150 -0.51 -2.64 -23.37
N PRO A 151 0.26 -1.64 -23.83
CA PRO A 151 1.74 -1.66 -23.81
C PRO A 151 2.40 -1.44 -22.44
N LEU A 152 1.68 -1.05 -21.38
CA LEU A 152 2.26 -0.79 -20.05
C LEU A 152 1.63 -1.67 -18.94
N PRO A 153 1.91 -2.98 -18.95
CA PRO A 153 1.30 -3.96 -18.05
C PRO A 153 1.90 -3.90 -16.63
N TYR A 154 1.06 -3.66 -15.62
CA TYR A 154 1.50 -3.42 -14.25
C TYR A 154 1.70 -4.71 -13.44
N ARG A 155 2.95 -5.16 -13.32
CA ARG A 155 3.36 -6.23 -12.39
C ARG A 155 3.53 -5.77 -10.93
N GLY A 156 3.72 -4.47 -10.71
CA GLY A 156 4.32 -3.92 -9.48
C GLY A 156 3.66 -4.42 -8.19
N SER A 157 4.48 -4.68 -7.17
CA SER A 157 4.07 -5.37 -5.95
C SER A 157 3.22 -4.54 -4.98
N GLY A 158 3.03 -3.24 -5.23
CA GLY A 158 2.12 -2.41 -4.43
C GLY A 158 2.15 -0.93 -4.78
N PHE A 159 2.79 -0.12 -3.94
CA PHE A 159 2.77 1.34 -4.03
C PHE A 159 4.18 1.95 -4.15
N THR A 160 5.23 1.12 -4.21
CA THR A 160 6.62 1.55 -4.35
C THR A 160 6.84 2.47 -5.57
N GLU A 161 6.32 2.11 -6.75
CA GLU A 161 6.47 2.94 -7.96
C GLU A 161 5.73 4.28 -7.85
N PHE A 162 4.55 4.28 -7.21
CA PHE A 162 3.78 5.48 -6.90
C PHE A 162 4.57 6.44 -6.00
N TRP A 163 5.18 5.94 -4.92
CA TRP A 163 5.97 6.77 -4.01
C TRP A 163 7.19 7.37 -4.69
N ILE A 164 7.89 6.60 -5.53
CA ILE A 164 9.03 7.11 -6.31
C ILE A 164 8.59 8.31 -7.17
N ALA A 165 7.50 8.17 -7.94
CA ALA A 165 6.96 9.28 -8.74
C ALA A 165 6.48 10.47 -7.87
N LEU A 166 5.84 10.20 -6.73
CA LEU A 166 5.35 11.23 -5.82
C LEU A 166 6.48 12.04 -5.17
N ILE A 167 7.63 11.43 -4.87
CA ILE A 167 8.84 12.14 -4.41
C ILE A 167 9.31 13.13 -5.49
N GLY A 168 9.34 12.70 -6.76
CA GLY A 168 9.67 13.56 -7.89
C GLY A 168 8.73 14.76 -7.98
N ALA A 169 7.42 14.52 -7.89
CA ALA A 169 6.40 15.58 -7.88
C ALA A 169 6.54 16.52 -6.68
N TRP A 170 6.76 16.01 -5.48
CA TRP A 170 6.87 16.78 -4.23
C TRP A 170 8.10 17.71 -4.23
N ILE A 171 9.27 17.17 -4.55
CA ILE A 171 10.52 17.95 -4.57
C ILE A 171 10.57 18.88 -5.77
N GLY A 172 10.07 18.45 -6.93
CA GLY A 172 9.88 19.31 -8.11
C GLY A 172 8.97 20.50 -7.82
N LEU A 173 7.83 20.27 -7.15
CA LEU A 173 6.91 21.33 -6.72
C LEU A 173 7.59 22.33 -5.78
N GLY A 174 8.39 21.85 -4.80
CA GLY A 174 9.22 22.71 -3.96
C GLY A 174 10.22 23.55 -4.78
N GLY A 175 10.83 22.94 -5.80
CA GLY A 175 11.73 23.61 -6.75
C GLY A 175 11.05 24.69 -7.60
N VAL A 176 9.81 24.45 -8.06
CA VAL A 176 9.01 25.42 -8.82
C VAL A 176 8.54 26.58 -7.92
N VAL A 177 7.92 26.26 -6.78
CA VAL A 177 7.34 27.25 -5.85
C VAL A 177 8.43 28.15 -5.25
N PHE A 178 9.57 27.57 -4.86
CA PHE A 178 10.70 28.33 -4.29
C PHE A 178 11.79 28.67 -5.30
N PHE A 179 11.54 28.54 -6.62
CA PHE A 179 12.49 28.91 -7.68
C PHE A 179 13.03 30.34 -7.51
N SER A 180 12.15 31.28 -7.19
CA SER A 180 12.49 32.69 -6.95
C SER A 180 13.15 32.94 -5.58
N HIS A 181 13.20 31.96 -4.67
CA HIS A 181 13.73 32.04 -3.31
C HIS A 181 14.60 30.80 -2.95
N PRO A 182 15.72 30.57 -3.66
CA PRO A 182 16.49 29.34 -3.51
C PRO A 182 17.19 29.23 -2.15
N SER A 183 16.79 28.24 -1.35
CA SER A 183 17.38 27.90 -0.05
C SER A 183 18.60 27.00 -0.21
N TYR A 184 19.65 27.23 0.59
CA TYR A 184 20.80 26.32 0.70
C TYR A 184 20.42 24.99 1.34
N LEU A 185 19.51 25.02 2.32
CA LEU A 185 19.06 23.81 3.02
C LEU A 185 18.17 22.94 2.11
N PHE A 186 17.34 23.56 1.26
CA PHE A 186 16.59 22.84 0.23
C PHE A 186 17.51 22.25 -0.85
N PHE A 187 18.57 22.96 -1.24
CA PHE A 187 19.61 22.41 -2.13
C PHE A 187 20.31 21.20 -1.51
N LEU A 188 20.73 21.30 -0.25
CA LEU A 188 21.45 20.23 0.46
C LEU A 188 20.57 18.99 0.67
N THR A 189 19.32 19.16 1.08
CA THR A 189 18.36 18.04 1.23
C THR A 189 18.00 17.41 -0.11
N THR A 190 17.80 18.20 -1.18
CA THR A 190 17.62 17.67 -2.55
C THR A 190 18.84 16.86 -3.01
N LEU A 191 20.06 17.30 -2.66
CA LEU A 191 21.30 16.59 -2.98
C LEU A 191 21.41 15.27 -2.22
N ILE A 192 21.10 15.26 -0.92
CA ILE A 192 21.03 14.05 -0.10
C ILE A 192 19.99 13.07 -0.68
N THR A 193 18.80 13.58 -1.05
CA THR A 193 17.77 12.77 -1.71
C THR A 193 18.26 12.15 -3.03
N LEU A 194 18.96 12.91 -3.88
CA LEU A 194 19.54 12.38 -5.12
C LEU A 194 20.58 11.28 -4.85
N LEU A 195 21.43 11.45 -3.82
CA LEU A 195 22.42 10.45 -3.42
C LEU A 195 21.75 9.18 -2.86
N LEU A 196 20.66 9.30 -2.11
CA LEU A 196 19.86 8.16 -1.60
C LEU A 196 19.04 7.46 -2.71
N HIS A 197 18.72 8.14 -3.81
CA HIS A 197 18.02 7.57 -4.96
C HIS A 197 18.91 6.63 -5.81
N ILE A 198 20.23 6.81 -5.77
CA ILE A 198 21.21 5.96 -6.48
C ILE A 198 21.16 4.49 -6.02
N PRO A 199 21.28 4.15 -4.71
CA PRO A 199 21.17 2.76 -4.27
C PRO A 199 19.77 2.15 -4.47
N ILE A 200 18.69 2.95 -4.46
CA ILE A 200 17.34 2.49 -4.85
C ILE A 200 17.36 1.98 -6.30
N LEU A 201 17.91 2.77 -7.22
CA LEU A 201 18.06 2.39 -8.63
C LEU A 201 18.92 1.12 -8.78
N PHE A 202 20.02 0.98 -8.05
CA PHE A 202 20.83 -0.24 -8.09
C PHE A 202 20.09 -1.46 -7.52
N ILE A 203 19.40 -1.36 -6.38
CA ILE A 203 18.65 -2.47 -5.79
C ILE A 203 17.54 -2.95 -6.75
N ALA A 204 16.77 -2.01 -7.33
CA ALA A 204 15.70 -2.31 -8.28
C ALA A 204 16.21 -2.95 -9.59
N LEU A 205 17.39 -2.54 -10.08
CA LEU A 205 17.94 -3.01 -11.36
C LEU A 205 18.93 -4.18 -11.26
N LEU A 206 19.45 -4.49 -10.07
CA LEU A 206 20.39 -5.60 -9.86
C LEU A 206 19.77 -6.80 -9.14
N SER A 207 18.92 -6.61 -8.12
CA SER A 207 18.38 -7.72 -7.33
C SER A 207 17.39 -8.60 -8.13
N PRO A 208 17.61 -9.93 -8.26
CA PRO A 208 16.70 -10.81 -9.00
C PRO A 208 15.30 -10.94 -8.41
N SER A 209 15.10 -10.62 -7.12
CA SER A 209 13.75 -10.56 -6.52
C SER A 209 13.02 -9.28 -6.93
N GLN A 210 13.70 -8.13 -6.81
CA GLN A 210 13.14 -6.81 -7.16
C GLN A 210 12.86 -6.68 -8.65
N LYS A 211 13.76 -7.19 -9.51
CA LYS A 211 13.57 -7.23 -10.96
C LYS A 211 12.33 -8.03 -11.37
N ARG A 212 12.00 -9.13 -10.68
CA ARG A 212 10.78 -9.91 -10.95
C ARG A 212 9.49 -9.20 -10.50
N ALA A 213 9.54 -8.49 -9.37
CA ALA A 213 8.39 -7.78 -8.82
C ALA A 213 8.06 -6.47 -9.57
N HIS A 214 9.07 -5.72 -10.02
CA HIS A 214 8.90 -4.32 -10.43
C HIS A 214 9.28 -4.00 -11.89
N SER A 215 10.04 -4.88 -12.58
CA SER A 215 10.49 -4.64 -13.96
C SER A 215 9.39 -4.95 -14.98
N PRO A 216 9.27 -4.22 -16.10
CA PRO A 216 10.09 -3.06 -16.51
C PRO A 216 9.59 -1.72 -15.94
N LEU A 217 8.38 -1.67 -15.39
CA LEU A 217 7.65 -0.42 -15.20
C LEU A 217 8.30 0.55 -14.19
N ILE A 218 9.02 0.05 -13.19
CA ILE A 218 9.76 0.88 -12.20
C ILE A 218 10.86 1.76 -12.82
N VAL A 219 11.36 1.44 -14.02
CA VAL A 219 12.40 2.24 -14.71
C VAL A 219 11.90 3.66 -14.99
N VAL A 220 10.62 3.82 -15.35
CA VAL A 220 10.02 5.11 -15.72
C VAL A 220 9.99 6.11 -14.54
N PRO A 221 9.39 5.79 -13.36
CA PRO A 221 9.41 6.69 -12.22
C PRO A 221 10.81 6.89 -11.64
N LEU A 222 11.69 5.88 -11.68
CA LEU A 222 13.10 6.03 -11.25
C LEU A 222 13.83 7.09 -12.08
N ALA A 223 13.73 7.01 -13.41
CA ALA A 223 14.38 7.94 -14.33
C ALA A 223 13.76 9.35 -14.24
N LEU A 224 12.42 9.45 -14.23
CA LEU A 224 11.72 10.73 -14.16
C LEU A 224 12.01 11.47 -12.85
N THR A 225 12.07 10.76 -11.72
CA THR A 225 12.42 11.34 -10.42
C THR A 225 13.88 11.75 -10.37
N ALA A 226 14.80 10.94 -10.89
CA ALA A 226 16.22 11.31 -10.98
C ALA A 226 16.42 12.60 -11.81
N LEU A 227 15.77 12.71 -12.97
CA LEU A 227 15.79 13.92 -13.80
C LEU A 227 15.21 15.12 -13.04
N THR A 228 14.08 14.96 -12.35
CA THR A 228 13.43 16.04 -11.59
C THR A 228 14.33 16.55 -10.45
N LEU A 229 15.02 15.66 -9.74
CA LEU A 229 16.00 16.02 -8.72
C LEU A 229 17.20 16.77 -9.31
N ILE A 230 17.76 16.30 -10.43
CA ILE A 230 18.88 16.95 -11.13
C ILE A 230 18.49 18.35 -11.60
N PHE A 231 17.30 18.53 -12.19
CA PHE A 231 16.80 19.85 -12.61
C PHE A 231 16.47 20.76 -11.42
N THR A 232 16.03 20.22 -10.28
CA THR A 232 15.83 20.98 -9.02
C THR A 232 17.15 21.51 -8.46
N LEU A 233 18.23 20.71 -8.49
CA LEU A 233 19.57 21.16 -8.11
C LEU A 233 20.13 22.19 -9.09
N LEU A 234 20.00 21.95 -10.40
CA LEU A 234 20.50 22.83 -11.46
C LEU A 234 19.82 24.20 -11.42
N SER A 235 18.49 24.25 -11.32
CA SER A 235 17.73 25.51 -11.19
C SER A 235 18.12 26.29 -9.94
N ASN A 236 18.18 25.64 -8.76
CA ASN A 236 18.61 26.27 -7.51
C ASN A 236 20.03 26.84 -7.63
N PHE A 237 20.98 26.09 -8.21
CA PHE A 237 22.34 26.55 -8.49
C PHE A 237 22.36 27.76 -9.44
N LEU A 238 21.63 27.71 -10.55
CA LEU A 238 21.59 28.80 -11.55
C LEU A 238 20.98 30.08 -10.97
N VAL A 239 19.86 30.00 -10.24
CA VAL A 239 19.25 31.19 -9.61
C VAL A 239 20.21 31.79 -8.57
N ARG A 240 20.91 30.97 -7.79
CA ARG A 240 21.89 31.45 -6.81
C ARG A 240 23.12 32.08 -7.47
N ARG A 241 23.63 31.50 -8.56
CA ARG A 241 24.73 32.06 -9.35
C ARG A 241 24.34 33.38 -10.02
N ALA A 242 23.11 33.48 -10.52
CA ALA A 242 22.57 34.73 -11.08
C ALA A 242 22.43 35.82 -10.01
N LYS A 243 21.84 35.50 -8.85
CA LYS A 243 21.71 36.43 -7.72
C LYS A 243 23.05 36.85 -7.11
N LYS A 244 24.05 35.96 -7.07
CA LYS A 244 25.41 36.33 -6.63
C LYS A 244 26.01 37.37 -7.58
N ARG A 245 26.00 37.11 -8.90
CA ARG A 245 26.44 38.06 -9.94
C ARG A 245 25.67 39.39 -9.88
N GLU A 246 24.37 39.34 -9.59
CA GLU A 246 23.57 40.56 -9.37
C GLU A 246 24.04 41.34 -8.14
N SER A 247 24.25 40.69 -7.00
CA SER A 247 24.76 41.35 -5.80
C SER A 247 26.16 41.92 -5.98
N GLU A 248 27.05 41.23 -6.72
CA GLU A 248 28.38 41.74 -7.10
C GLU A 248 28.26 42.99 -7.99
N ARG A 249 27.33 42.99 -8.96
CA ARG A 249 27.08 44.13 -9.85
C ARG A 249 26.48 45.33 -9.11
N ILE A 250 25.52 45.10 -8.21
CA ILE A 250 24.91 46.14 -7.38
C ILE A 250 25.96 46.71 -6.40
N CYS A 251 26.77 45.85 -5.78
CA CYS A 251 27.87 46.29 -4.91
C CYS A 251 28.84 47.21 -5.67
N ARG A 252 29.30 46.82 -6.87
CA ARG A 252 30.16 47.67 -7.72
C ARG A 252 29.50 49.00 -8.06
N MET A 253 28.26 49.01 -8.56
CA MET A 253 27.55 50.26 -8.86
C MET A 253 27.39 51.17 -7.64
N LEU A 254 27.30 50.61 -6.42
CA LEU A 254 27.23 51.36 -5.17
C LEU A 254 28.60 51.84 -4.69
N THR A 255 29.68 51.06 -4.85
CA THR A 255 31.05 51.54 -4.54
C THR A 255 31.48 52.62 -5.52
N ASP A 256 31.14 52.48 -6.80
CA ASP A 256 31.43 53.46 -7.84
C ASP A 256 30.61 54.75 -7.64
N ALA A 257 29.44 54.67 -7.00
CA ALA A 257 28.66 55.84 -6.60
C ALA A 257 29.23 56.48 -5.32
N ALA A 258 29.48 55.69 -4.27
CA ALA A 258 30.02 56.19 -3.00
C ALA A 258 31.42 56.83 -3.17
N GLY A 259 32.27 56.26 -4.03
CA GLY A 259 33.57 56.82 -4.39
C GLY A 259 33.52 58.10 -5.23
N ARG A 260 32.33 58.52 -5.70
CA ARG A 260 32.08 59.86 -6.26
C ARG A 260 31.52 60.85 -5.23
N GLU A 261 30.91 60.37 -4.15
CA GLU A 261 30.37 61.22 -3.08
C GLU A 261 31.39 61.55 -1.98
N ARG A 262 32.38 60.68 -1.70
CA ARG A 262 33.30 60.87 -0.58
C ARG A 262 34.76 60.58 -0.92
N ALA A 263 35.51 61.66 -1.07
CA ALA A 263 36.88 61.70 -0.57
C ALA A 263 36.81 62.00 0.94
N GLY A 264 36.80 60.95 1.76
CA GLY A 264 36.71 61.06 3.23
C GLY A 264 36.00 59.87 3.89
N GLU A 265 36.64 59.30 4.90
CA GLU A 265 36.09 58.29 5.84
C GLU A 265 35.64 56.95 5.21
N ASP A 266 36.64 56.17 4.79
CA ASP A 266 36.48 54.76 4.42
C ASP A 266 36.18 53.88 5.66
N SER A 267 35.08 53.11 5.62
CA SER A 267 34.96 51.72 6.16
C SER A 267 33.50 51.26 6.30
N THR A 268 32.64 52.08 6.91
CA THR A 268 31.35 51.63 7.49
C THR A 268 30.24 51.39 6.47
N ALA A 269 30.23 52.11 5.34
CA ALA A 269 29.16 52.04 4.33
C ALA A 269 28.96 50.64 3.71
N ARG A 270 29.99 49.79 3.73
CA ARG A 270 30.00 48.47 3.08
C ARG A 270 29.03 47.47 3.74
N ALA A 271 28.63 47.70 5.00
CA ALA A 271 27.78 46.78 5.76
C ALA A 271 26.26 47.06 5.63
N LEU A 272 25.83 48.33 5.67
CA LEU A 272 24.40 48.68 5.79
C LEU A 272 23.58 48.39 4.52
N VAL A 273 24.13 48.73 3.34
CA VAL A 273 23.32 48.82 2.10
C VAL A 273 22.84 47.45 1.61
N GLY A 274 23.55 46.36 1.96
CA GLY A 274 23.10 44.99 1.69
C GLY A 274 21.84 44.57 2.48
N VAL A 275 21.53 45.24 3.60
CA VAL A 275 20.44 44.86 4.52
C VAL A 275 19.13 45.58 4.21
N GLN A 276 19.19 46.83 3.72
CA GLN A 276 18.00 47.66 3.51
C GLN A 276 17.16 47.32 2.25
N GLY A 277 17.68 46.50 1.33
CA GLY A 277 16.98 46.15 0.08
C GLY A 277 15.68 45.32 0.23
N LYS A 278 15.36 44.84 1.44
CA LYS A 278 14.11 44.13 1.75
C LYS A 278 13.45 44.67 3.02
N GLY A 279 12.31 45.34 2.83
CA GLY A 279 11.38 45.66 3.92
C GLY A 279 10.95 44.40 4.68
N PHE A 280 10.52 44.57 5.94
CA PHE A 280 10.25 43.49 6.90
C PHE A 280 9.53 42.28 6.29
N TRP A 281 8.39 42.49 5.65
CA TRP A 281 7.60 41.46 4.95
C TRP A 281 8.37 40.65 3.90
N GLY A 282 9.30 41.27 3.16
CA GLY A 282 10.15 40.60 2.18
C GLY A 282 11.31 39.79 2.79
N ARG A 283 11.66 40.05 4.06
CA ARG A 283 12.54 39.18 4.85
C ARG A 283 11.75 38.03 5.48
N VAL A 284 10.59 38.32 6.06
CA VAL A 284 9.66 37.32 6.63
C VAL A 284 9.23 36.28 5.58
N ALA A 285 8.76 36.70 4.41
CA ALA A 285 8.37 35.78 3.33
C ALA A 285 9.56 34.93 2.83
N GLY A 286 10.78 35.50 2.79
CA GLY A 286 11.99 34.77 2.43
C GLY A 286 12.43 33.75 3.49
N PHE A 287 12.24 34.04 4.77
CA PHE A 287 12.47 33.11 5.88
C PHE A 287 11.43 31.99 5.88
N ILE A 288 10.14 32.32 5.77
CA ILE A 288 9.04 31.36 5.68
C ILE A 288 9.24 30.40 4.49
N GLY A 289 9.53 30.91 3.29
CA GLY A 289 9.84 30.05 2.14
C GLY A 289 11.10 29.20 2.32
N GLY A 290 12.12 29.72 3.03
CA GLY A 290 13.30 28.94 3.40
C GLY A 290 13.00 27.78 4.37
N LEU A 291 12.09 28.01 5.33
CA LEU A 291 11.63 27.02 6.31
C LEU A 291 10.72 25.95 5.67
N PHE A 292 9.71 26.35 4.89
CA PHE A 292 8.90 25.41 4.13
C PHE A 292 9.73 24.58 3.14
N GLY A 293 10.70 25.20 2.45
CA GLY A 293 11.65 24.49 1.60
C GLY A 293 12.52 23.48 2.37
N LEU A 294 12.99 23.83 3.58
CA LEU A 294 13.70 22.89 4.47
C LEU A 294 12.81 21.70 4.85
N ILE A 295 11.57 21.96 5.30
CA ILE A 295 10.62 20.92 5.73
C ILE A 295 10.28 19.99 4.57
N ALA A 296 9.98 20.55 3.38
CA ALA A 296 9.67 19.75 2.20
C ALA A 296 10.86 18.90 1.74
N GLY A 297 12.08 19.47 1.76
CA GLY A 297 13.31 18.76 1.44
C GLY A 297 13.60 17.61 2.42
N LEU A 298 13.54 17.87 3.73
CA LEU A 298 13.72 16.87 4.78
C LEU A 298 12.68 15.74 4.68
N ALA A 299 11.40 16.07 4.50
CA ALA A 299 10.34 15.08 4.32
C ALA A 299 10.63 14.17 3.11
N GLY A 300 11.06 14.77 1.99
CA GLY A 300 11.49 14.02 0.80
C GLY A 300 12.68 13.08 1.09
N SER A 301 13.73 13.56 1.76
CA SER A 301 14.89 12.73 2.13
C SER A 301 14.51 11.58 3.07
N ILE A 302 13.61 11.81 4.04
CA ILE A 302 13.12 10.78 4.97
C ILE A 302 12.31 9.71 4.22
N ILE A 303 11.40 10.10 3.34
CA ILE A 303 10.58 9.15 2.56
C ILE A 303 11.48 8.30 1.65
N VAL A 304 12.49 8.89 1.01
CA VAL A 304 13.46 8.16 0.17
C VAL A 304 14.30 7.19 1.00
N LEU A 305 14.75 7.59 2.20
CA LEU A 305 15.46 6.69 3.12
C LEU A 305 14.57 5.50 3.53
N LEU A 306 13.28 5.72 3.80
CA LEU A 306 12.34 4.65 4.16
C LEU A 306 12.08 3.68 2.99
N LEU A 307 11.95 4.17 1.75
CA LEU A 307 11.87 3.31 0.56
C LEU A 307 13.16 2.50 0.34
N LEU A 308 14.32 3.12 0.53
CA LEU A 308 15.61 2.44 0.43
C LEU A 308 15.73 1.31 1.46
N VAL A 309 15.28 1.56 2.69
CA VAL A 309 15.19 0.53 3.74
C VAL A 309 14.23 -0.59 3.34
N ASP A 310 13.03 -0.28 2.87
CA ASP A 310 12.04 -1.31 2.53
C ASP A 310 12.50 -2.18 1.35
N LEU A 311 13.04 -1.57 0.29
CA LEU A 311 13.63 -2.27 -0.84
C LEU A 311 14.85 -3.11 -0.44
N SER A 312 15.63 -2.68 0.54
CA SER A 312 16.75 -3.47 1.09
C SER A 312 16.23 -4.71 1.84
N ILE A 313 15.21 -4.55 2.69
CA ILE A 313 14.57 -5.67 3.42
C ILE A 313 13.91 -6.63 2.40
N SER A 314 13.16 -6.11 1.43
CA SER A 314 12.52 -6.90 0.37
C SER A 314 13.51 -7.59 -0.58
N ALA A 315 14.68 -6.99 -0.83
CA ALA A 315 15.74 -7.63 -1.60
C ALA A 315 16.33 -8.83 -0.86
N TYR A 316 16.61 -8.68 0.45
CA TYR A 316 17.13 -9.72 1.33
C TYR A 316 16.10 -10.83 1.62
N ASP A 317 14.85 -10.47 1.91
CA ASP A 317 13.75 -11.44 2.03
C ASP A 317 13.65 -12.28 0.74
N GLY A 318 13.80 -11.64 -0.43
CA GLY A 318 13.81 -12.30 -1.73
C GLY A 318 15.04 -13.17 -2.07
N THR A 319 16.01 -13.35 -1.15
CA THR A 319 17.08 -14.36 -1.29
C THR A 319 16.86 -15.61 -0.43
N LEU A 320 15.77 -15.68 0.35
CA LEU A 320 15.46 -16.86 1.16
C LEU A 320 15.12 -18.08 0.27
N PRO A 321 15.57 -19.30 0.62
CA PRO A 321 15.10 -20.52 -0.04
C PRO A 321 13.58 -20.74 0.16
N LEU A 322 13.03 -21.63 -0.66
CA LEU A 322 11.64 -22.07 -0.53
C LEU A 322 11.44 -22.92 0.75
N PRO A 323 10.22 -23.00 1.31
CA PRO A 323 10.00 -23.55 2.66
C PRO A 323 10.05 -25.08 2.76
N SER A 324 10.19 -25.80 1.65
CA SER A 324 10.37 -27.26 1.61
C SER A 324 11.00 -27.72 0.29
N ASP A 325 11.65 -28.87 0.26
CA ASP A 325 12.23 -29.45 -0.98
C ASP A 325 11.16 -29.83 -2.02
N HIS A 326 9.91 -29.99 -1.56
CA HIS A 326 8.73 -30.19 -2.40
C HIS A 326 8.20 -28.89 -3.03
N SER A 327 8.65 -27.71 -2.57
CA SER A 327 8.26 -26.40 -3.10
C SER A 327 8.98 -26.08 -4.41
N ARG A 328 8.25 -25.55 -5.39
CA ARG A 328 8.79 -25.10 -6.68
C ARG A 328 8.16 -23.78 -7.10
N LEU A 329 8.93 -22.94 -7.78
CA LEU A 329 8.42 -21.78 -8.51
C LEU A 329 8.19 -22.18 -9.97
N LEU A 330 6.94 -22.16 -10.40
CA LEU A 330 6.52 -22.54 -11.75
C LEU A 330 6.17 -21.29 -12.55
N SER A 331 6.74 -21.13 -13.75
CA SER A 331 6.39 -20.00 -14.62
C SER A 331 5.08 -20.30 -15.33
N VAL A 332 4.03 -19.56 -14.99
CA VAL A 332 2.66 -19.77 -15.49
C VAL A 332 2.11 -18.50 -16.14
N ARG A 333 1.27 -18.64 -17.16
CA ARG A 333 0.63 -17.52 -17.87
C ARG A 333 -0.89 -17.73 -17.91
N PRO A 334 -1.65 -17.28 -16.89
CA PRO A 334 -3.11 -17.38 -16.88
C PRO A 334 -3.74 -16.53 -17.99
N SER A 335 -4.97 -16.85 -18.38
CA SER A 335 -5.64 -16.20 -19.53
C SER A 335 -5.79 -14.68 -19.38
N SER A 336 -6.01 -14.21 -18.14
CA SER A 336 -6.13 -12.79 -17.79
C SER A 336 -4.80 -12.03 -17.83
N SER A 337 -3.65 -12.72 -17.91
CA SER A 337 -2.33 -12.12 -17.90
C SER A 337 -1.67 -12.17 -19.28
N GLN A 338 -1.29 -10.99 -19.78
CA GLN A 338 -0.43 -10.90 -20.96
C GLN A 338 0.98 -11.51 -20.74
N TRP A 339 1.38 -11.84 -19.50
CA TRP A 339 2.75 -12.26 -19.15
C TRP A 339 2.79 -13.46 -18.21
N SER A 340 3.94 -14.16 -18.19
CA SER A 340 4.21 -15.17 -17.16
C SER A 340 4.55 -14.56 -15.80
N ILE A 341 3.99 -15.16 -14.76
CA ILE A 341 4.32 -14.95 -13.34
C ILE A 341 4.96 -16.23 -12.79
N ASN A 342 5.73 -16.15 -11.70
CA ASN A 342 6.16 -17.34 -10.98
C ASN A 342 5.14 -17.66 -9.87
N LEU A 343 4.53 -18.84 -9.94
CA LEU A 343 3.62 -19.35 -8.91
C LEU A 343 4.37 -20.34 -8.02
N HIS A 344 4.28 -20.19 -6.71
CA HIS A 344 4.70 -21.22 -5.76
C HIS A 344 3.66 -22.35 -5.73
N LEU A 345 4.14 -23.57 -5.95
CA LEU A 345 3.40 -24.82 -5.75
C LEU A 345 4.30 -25.77 -4.97
N ALA A 346 3.79 -26.37 -3.90
CA ALA A 346 4.46 -27.41 -3.13
C ALA A 346 3.60 -28.67 -3.13
N CYS A 347 4.14 -29.78 -3.63
CA CYS A 347 3.42 -31.05 -3.76
C CYS A 347 4.28 -32.21 -3.26
N THR A 348 3.73 -33.02 -2.37
CA THR A 348 4.49 -34.09 -1.72
C THR A 348 4.69 -35.33 -2.60
N SER A 349 5.64 -36.17 -2.20
CA SER A 349 5.78 -37.53 -2.73
C SER A 349 4.75 -38.45 -2.06
N GLY A 350 3.64 -38.72 -2.73
CA GLY A 350 2.59 -39.65 -2.27
C GLY A 350 2.40 -40.85 -3.20
N ASN A 351 1.80 -41.92 -2.67
CA ASN A 351 1.45 -43.12 -3.44
C ASN A 351 0.53 -42.75 -4.62
N SER A 352 0.76 -43.38 -5.78
CA SER A 352 0.03 -43.02 -7.00
C SER A 352 -1.42 -43.50 -7.04
N SER A 353 -1.86 -44.40 -6.16
CA SER A 353 -3.20 -45.00 -6.23
C SER A 353 -4.33 -44.02 -5.92
N LEU A 354 -4.15 -43.16 -4.92
CA LEU A 354 -5.16 -42.21 -4.44
C LEU A 354 -5.22 -40.93 -5.30
N PRO A 355 -6.36 -40.20 -5.30
CA PRO A 355 -6.45 -38.88 -5.93
C PRO A 355 -5.47 -37.88 -5.27
N THR A 356 -5.08 -36.84 -6.02
CA THR A 356 -4.21 -35.78 -5.47
C THR A 356 -5.04 -34.70 -4.80
N ILE A 357 -4.78 -34.45 -3.52
CA ILE A 357 -5.42 -33.38 -2.76
C ILE A 357 -4.76 -32.04 -3.14
N VAL A 358 -5.56 -31.04 -3.48
CA VAL A 358 -5.11 -29.66 -3.75
C VAL A 358 -5.83 -28.73 -2.78
N TYR A 359 -5.09 -28.22 -1.80
CA TYR A 359 -5.58 -27.26 -0.82
C TYR A 359 -5.43 -25.82 -1.33
N THR A 360 -6.50 -25.02 -1.17
CA THR A 360 -6.52 -23.58 -1.41
C THR A 360 -7.00 -22.86 -0.16
N SER A 361 -6.10 -22.07 0.43
CA SER A 361 -6.28 -21.33 1.68
C SER A 361 -7.34 -20.21 1.60
N PRO A 362 -7.77 -19.63 2.74
CA PRO A 362 -8.62 -18.45 2.75
C PRO A 362 -7.87 -17.14 2.42
N SER A 363 -8.62 -16.06 2.12
CA SER A 363 -8.04 -14.73 1.82
C SER A 363 -7.23 -14.24 3.03
N GLY A 364 -6.02 -13.76 2.76
CA GLY A 364 -5.07 -13.32 3.77
C GLY A 364 -4.15 -14.37 4.35
N VAL A 365 -4.23 -15.63 3.93
CA VAL A 365 -3.35 -16.72 4.38
C VAL A 365 -2.56 -17.27 3.18
N PRO A 366 -1.22 -17.20 3.15
CA PRO A 366 -0.39 -17.92 2.18
C PRO A 366 -0.57 -19.44 2.35
N GLY A 367 -0.77 -20.18 1.26
CA GLY A 367 -0.97 -21.64 1.33
C GLY A 367 0.28 -22.40 1.76
N SER A 368 1.47 -21.81 1.57
CA SER A 368 2.73 -22.37 2.05
C SER A 368 2.89 -22.38 3.58
N LEU A 369 2.03 -21.69 4.35
CA LEU A 369 1.96 -21.88 5.81
C LEU A 369 1.55 -23.29 6.21
N ALA A 370 0.73 -23.98 5.40
CA ALA A 370 0.32 -25.37 5.65
C ALA A 370 1.51 -26.37 5.64
N LEU A 371 2.66 -25.98 5.09
CA LEU A 371 3.88 -26.79 5.08
C LEU A 371 4.61 -26.77 6.44
N LEU A 372 4.34 -25.76 7.28
CA LEU A 372 5.08 -25.53 8.52
C LEU A 372 4.39 -26.24 9.70
N PRO A 373 5.10 -27.03 10.51
CA PRO A 373 4.52 -27.81 11.61
C PRO A 373 4.00 -26.93 12.76
N SER A 374 4.48 -25.69 12.86
CA SER A 374 3.99 -24.69 13.81
C SER A 374 3.94 -23.30 13.17
N PRO A 375 3.11 -22.37 13.69
CA PRO A 375 3.07 -21.00 13.22
C PRO A 375 4.38 -20.22 13.36
N LEU A 376 4.49 -19.18 12.55
CA LEU A 376 5.63 -18.27 12.58
C LEU A 376 5.43 -17.15 13.62
N ALA A 377 6.47 -16.88 14.39
CA ALA A 377 6.50 -15.75 15.32
C ALA A 377 6.14 -14.42 14.59
N PRO A 378 5.25 -13.59 15.17
CA PRO A 378 4.85 -13.56 16.58
C PRO A 378 3.48 -14.20 16.91
N ALA A 379 3.08 -15.27 16.20
CA ALA A 379 1.86 -16.02 16.53
C ALA A 379 1.86 -16.61 17.96
N ASN A 380 0.67 -16.85 18.51
CA ASN A 380 0.47 -17.51 19.81
C ASN A 380 0.96 -18.98 19.79
N GLU A 381 1.27 -19.55 20.96
CA GLU A 381 1.79 -20.92 21.08
C GLU A 381 0.73 -21.99 20.73
N ASP A 382 -0.54 -21.79 21.12
CA ASP A 382 -1.67 -22.70 20.83
C ASP A 382 -2.24 -22.56 19.40
N ALA A 383 -1.62 -21.76 18.52
CA ALA A 383 -2.15 -21.52 17.19
C ALA A 383 -1.79 -22.64 16.19
N GLU A 384 -2.69 -22.94 15.26
CA GLU A 384 -2.43 -23.83 14.13
C GLU A 384 -2.16 -23.04 12.82
N ASN A 385 -1.60 -23.72 11.81
CA ASN A 385 -1.49 -23.20 10.45
C ASN A 385 -2.64 -23.77 9.59
N PRO A 386 -3.49 -22.93 8.96
CA PRO A 386 -4.60 -23.41 8.15
C PRO A 386 -4.16 -24.38 7.04
N GLY A 387 -4.77 -25.57 7.02
CA GLY A 387 -4.47 -26.66 6.09
C GLY A 387 -3.29 -27.57 6.49
N ARG A 388 -2.55 -27.30 7.57
CA ARG A 388 -1.42 -28.16 8.01
C ARG A 388 -1.87 -29.60 8.33
N TRP A 389 -3.10 -29.78 8.80
CA TRP A 389 -3.70 -31.10 9.06
C TRP A 389 -3.72 -32.04 7.83
N LEU A 390 -3.75 -31.51 6.60
CA LEU A 390 -3.63 -32.32 5.37
C LEU A 390 -2.21 -32.88 5.18
N PHE A 391 -1.19 -32.15 5.64
CA PHE A 391 0.19 -32.62 5.63
C PHE A 391 0.46 -33.57 6.80
N ASP A 392 -0.14 -33.33 7.98
CA ASP A 392 -0.16 -34.31 9.08
C ASP A 392 -0.73 -35.67 8.60
N LEU A 393 -1.90 -35.66 7.95
CA LEU A 393 -2.54 -36.83 7.33
C LEU A 393 -1.59 -37.57 6.35
N GLN A 394 -0.83 -36.83 5.55
CA GLN A 394 0.08 -37.42 4.57
C GLN A 394 1.32 -38.02 5.23
N GLU A 395 1.88 -37.34 6.23
CA GLU A 395 3.01 -37.82 7.03
C GLU A 395 2.65 -39.09 7.81
N ARG A 396 1.38 -39.26 8.22
CA ARG A 396 0.84 -40.53 8.77
C ARG A 396 0.55 -41.60 7.71
N GLY A 397 0.58 -41.25 6.42
CA GLY A 397 0.33 -42.16 5.30
C GLY A 397 -1.15 -42.45 5.01
N GLU A 398 -2.07 -41.72 5.63
CA GLU A 398 -3.54 -41.89 5.50
C GLU A 398 -4.07 -41.34 4.16
N VAL A 399 -3.33 -40.43 3.51
CA VAL A 399 -3.71 -39.81 2.23
C VAL A 399 -2.59 -39.91 1.19
N GLY A 400 -2.95 -39.68 -0.08
CA GLY A 400 -2.04 -39.71 -1.23
C GLY A 400 -1.14 -38.47 -1.32
N ARG A 401 -0.91 -37.99 -2.55
CA ARG A 401 -0.21 -36.71 -2.74
C ARG A 401 -1.05 -35.55 -2.22
N VAL A 402 -0.43 -34.67 -1.44
CA VAL A 402 -1.01 -33.39 -1.03
C VAL A 402 -0.24 -32.25 -1.67
N CYS A 403 -0.99 -31.26 -2.18
CA CYS A 403 -0.48 -30.05 -2.81
C CYS A 403 -1.04 -28.80 -2.11
N THR A 404 -0.19 -27.81 -1.86
CA THR A 404 -0.57 -26.45 -1.48
C THR A 404 0.15 -25.44 -2.36
N TRP A 405 -0.36 -24.22 -2.45
CA TRP A 405 0.15 -23.18 -3.33
C TRP A 405 -0.07 -21.78 -2.73
N ASP A 406 0.83 -20.85 -3.04
CA ASP A 406 0.56 -19.44 -2.75
C ASP A 406 -0.17 -18.80 -3.93
N ARG A 407 -1.34 -18.21 -3.67
CA ARG A 407 -2.03 -17.35 -4.65
C ARG A 407 -1.10 -16.23 -5.16
N PRO A 408 -1.34 -15.66 -6.35
CA PRO A 408 -0.59 -14.51 -6.82
C PRO A 408 -0.62 -13.35 -5.81
N GLY A 409 0.56 -12.84 -5.49
CA GLY A 409 0.77 -11.83 -4.44
C GLY A 409 0.80 -12.33 -2.99
N TYR A 410 0.70 -13.64 -2.76
CA TYR A 410 0.88 -14.26 -1.45
C TYR A 410 2.26 -14.94 -1.38
N GLY A 411 2.83 -15.00 -0.16
CA GLY A 411 4.03 -15.78 0.14
C GLY A 411 5.16 -15.65 -0.89
N PHE A 412 5.53 -16.78 -1.49
CA PHE A 412 6.62 -16.87 -2.48
C PHE A 412 6.17 -16.57 -3.93
N SER A 413 4.87 -16.47 -4.21
CA SER A 413 4.34 -16.19 -5.55
C SER A 413 4.55 -14.74 -6.00
N ASP A 414 4.67 -14.54 -7.31
CA ASP A 414 4.64 -13.22 -7.95
C ASP A 414 3.23 -12.64 -7.98
N VAL A 415 3.14 -11.34 -8.29
CA VAL A 415 1.92 -10.54 -8.26
C VAL A 415 1.29 -10.48 -9.67
N LEU A 416 -0.05 -10.62 -9.74
CA LEU A 416 -0.84 -10.31 -10.95
C LEU A 416 -1.17 -8.80 -11.02
N SER A 417 -1.63 -8.33 -12.18
CA SER A 417 -2.07 -6.93 -12.35
C SER A 417 -3.33 -6.64 -11.53
N ASN A 418 -4.29 -7.56 -11.56
CA ASN A 418 -5.50 -7.64 -10.73
C ASN A 418 -5.51 -8.93 -9.89
N ALA A 419 -6.43 -9.01 -8.92
CA ALA A 419 -6.65 -10.20 -8.10
C ALA A 419 -7.96 -10.92 -8.46
N ASP A 420 -8.30 -10.99 -9.75
CA ASP A 420 -9.59 -11.53 -10.17
C ASP A 420 -9.66 -13.06 -10.07
N LEU A 421 -10.78 -13.55 -9.52
CA LEU A 421 -11.05 -14.97 -9.23
C LEU A 421 -10.78 -15.89 -10.44
N GLY A 422 -11.23 -15.51 -11.64
CA GLY A 422 -10.98 -16.29 -12.86
C GLY A 422 -9.49 -16.37 -13.24
N GLY A 423 -8.74 -15.28 -13.06
CA GLY A 423 -7.30 -15.24 -13.32
C GLY A 423 -6.49 -16.01 -12.27
N ILE A 424 -6.96 -16.00 -11.01
CA ILE A 424 -6.39 -16.78 -9.91
C ILE A 424 -6.64 -18.29 -10.11
N ALA A 425 -7.84 -18.67 -10.55
CA ALA A 425 -8.20 -20.06 -10.90
C ALA A 425 -7.38 -20.57 -12.10
N ASP A 426 -7.24 -19.76 -13.16
CA ASP A 426 -6.40 -20.11 -14.30
C ASP A 426 -4.92 -20.23 -13.92
N ALA A 427 -4.42 -19.38 -13.00
CA ALA A 427 -3.05 -19.46 -12.53
C ALA A 427 -2.77 -20.78 -11.79
N LEU A 428 -3.69 -21.21 -10.92
CA LEU A 428 -3.64 -22.53 -10.29
C LEU A 428 -3.65 -23.65 -11.33
N TRP A 429 -4.55 -23.60 -12.31
CA TRP A 429 -4.65 -24.64 -13.34
C TRP A 429 -3.40 -24.76 -14.22
N GLU A 430 -2.83 -23.63 -14.66
CA GLU A 430 -1.54 -23.62 -15.35
C GLU A 430 -0.43 -24.18 -14.44
N GLY A 431 -0.43 -23.84 -13.15
CA GLY A 431 0.52 -24.39 -12.17
C GLY A 431 0.42 -25.91 -12.03
N LEU A 432 -0.79 -26.45 -11.92
CA LEU A 432 -1.03 -27.90 -11.81
C LEU A 432 -0.64 -28.67 -13.08
N LYS A 433 -0.77 -28.06 -14.27
CA LYS A 433 -0.28 -28.61 -15.54
C LYS A 433 1.25 -28.57 -15.63
N VAL A 434 1.87 -27.40 -15.42
CA VAL A 434 3.33 -27.21 -15.51
C VAL A 434 4.06 -28.02 -14.43
N GLY A 435 3.45 -28.20 -13.25
CA GLY A 435 3.93 -29.07 -12.19
C GLY A 435 3.77 -30.57 -12.46
N ASN A 436 3.17 -30.96 -13.60
CA ASN A 436 2.83 -32.35 -13.96
C ASN A 436 1.94 -33.08 -12.92
N ILE A 437 1.13 -32.31 -12.17
CA ILE A 437 0.15 -32.85 -11.23
C ILE A 437 -1.09 -33.35 -11.99
N VAL A 438 -1.53 -32.56 -12.98
CA VAL A 438 -2.56 -32.95 -13.94
C VAL A 438 -1.91 -33.57 -15.17
N SER A 439 -2.31 -34.80 -15.50
CA SER A 439 -1.86 -35.51 -16.70
C SER A 439 -3.00 -36.35 -17.28
N ARG A 440 -3.00 -36.55 -18.60
CA ARG A 440 -3.94 -37.48 -19.28
C ARG A 440 -3.83 -38.90 -18.72
N GLN A 441 -2.66 -39.33 -18.26
CA GLN A 441 -2.47 -40.63 -17.61
C GLN A 441 -3.07 -40.73 -16.21
N ASN A 442 -3.27 -39.60 -15.52
CA ASN A 442 -3.92 -39.60 -14.20
C ASN A 442 -5.43 -39.73 -14.40
N LYS A 443 -6.00 -38.91 -15.29
CA LYS A 443 -7.41 -39.02 -15.73
C LYS A 443 -7.77 -40.43 -16.24
N ALA A 444 -6.93 -41.02 -17.10
CA ALA A 444 -7.16 -42.37 -17.64
C ALA A 444 -7.04 -43.52 -16.62
N ARG A 445 -6.66 -43.23 -15.37
CA ARG A 445 -6.55 -44.19 -14.26
C ARG A 445 -7.51 -43.88 -13.10
N GLY A 446 -8.51 -43.00 -13.30
CA GLY A 446 -9.42 -42.53 -12.24
C GLY A 446 -8.82 -41.52 -11.26
N LYS A 447 -7.55 -41.14 -11.45
CA LYS A 447 -6.77 -40.32 -10.51
C LYS A 447 -7.02 -38.84 -10.74
N GLY A 448 -8.19 -38.37 -10.32
CA GLY A 448 -8.56 -36.96 -10.34
C GLY A 448 -7.93 -36.15 -9.20
N LEU A 449 -8.30 -34.88 -9.15
CA LEU A 449 -7.96 -33.95 -8.08
C LEU A 449 -9.07 -33.94 -7.02
N MET A 450 -8.70 -34.05 -5.75
CA MET A 450 -9.58 -33.70 -4.64
C MET A 450 -9.34 -32.22 -4.30
N LEU A 451 -10.30 -31.35 -4.60
CA LEU A 451 -10.16 -29.91 -4.40
C LEU A 451 -10.67 -29.52 -3.00
N VAL A 452 -9.77 -29.02 -2.15
CA VAL A 452 -10.09 -28.54 -0.80
C VAL A 452 -10.03 -27.03 -0.79
N GLY A 453 -11.17 -26.36 -0.62
CA GLY A 453 -11.28 -24.90 -0.65
C GLY A 453 -11.76 -24.33 0.69
N GLU A 454 -10.93 -23.54 1.35
CA GLU A 454 -11.24 -22.93 2.64
C GLU A 454 -11.58 -21.43 2.51
N GLY A 455 -12.73 -21.00 3.02
CA GLY A 455 -13.22 -19.63 2.88
C GLY A 455 -13.24 -19.18 1.40
N TYR A 456 -12.51 -18.12 1.10
CA TYR A 456 -12.29 -17.63 -0.27
C TYR A 456 -11.70 -18.68 -1.22
N GLY A 457 -10.94 -19.65 -0.70
CA GLY A 457 -10.42 -20.77 -1.48
C GLY A 457 -11.51 -21.64 -2.10
N GLY A 458 -12.70 -21.72 -1.48
CA GLY A 458 -13.87 -22.39 -2.05
C GLY A 458 -14.32 -21.77 -3.38
N LEU A 459 -14.28 -20.44 -3.51
CA LEU A 459 -14.61 -19.74 -4.76
C LEU A 459 -13.65 -20.09 -5.90
N VAL A 460 -12.35 -20.16 -5.60
CA VAL A 460 -11.32 -20.56 -6.57
C VAL A 460 -11.49 -22.03 -6.97
N SER A 461 -11.70 -22.92 -6.00
CA SER A 461 -11.98 -24.34 -6.25
C SER A 461 -13.25 -24.54 -7.09
N ARG A 462 -14.31 -23.75 -6.88
CA ARG A 462 -15.54 -23.80 -7.70
C ARG A 462 -15.27 -23.47 -9.17
N ILE A 463 -14.49 -22.42 -9.45
CA ILE A 463 -14.16 -22.01 -10.83
C ILE A 463 -13.26 -23.04 -11.51
N VAL A 464 -12.24 -23.58 -10.81
CA VAL A 464 -11.39 -24.67 -11.34
C VAL A 464 -12.22 -25.92 -11.63
N ALA A 465 -13.12 -26.31 -10.72
CA ALA A 465 -13.99 -27.47 -10.91
C ALA A 465 -14.92 -27.32 -12.12
N SER A 466 -15.53 -26.14 -12.30
CA SER A 466 -16.40 -25.88 -13.43
C SER A 466 -15.67 -25.79 -14.78
N ARG A 467 -14.46 -25.22 -14.81
CA ARG A 467 -13.66 -25.14 -16.05
C ARG A 467 -13.05 -26.49 -16.42
N HIS A 468 -12.77 -27.36 -15.45
CA HIS A 468 -12.05 -28.62 -15.65
C HIS A 468 -12.70 -29.85 -14.97
N PRO A 469 -14.03 -30.06 -15.09
CA PRO A 469 -14.78 -31.02 -14.28
C PRO A 469 -14.28 -32.45 -14.44
N SER A 470 -13.92 -32.84 -15.68
CA SER A 470 -13.37 -34.16 -16.00
C SER A 470 -11.95 -34.46 -15.48
N TYR A 471 -11.43 -33.62 -14.58
CA TYR A 471 -10.21 -33.85 -13.80
C TYR A 471 -10.44 -33.77 -12.29
N VAL A 472 -11.64 -33.41 -11.82
CA VAL A 472 -11.99 -33.42 -10.39
C VAL A 472 -12.50 -34.81 -10.01
N HIS A 473 -12.06 -35.30 -8.85
CA HIS A 473 -12.51 -36.53 -8.22
C HIS A 473 -13.57 -36.24 -7.14
N SER A 474 -13.27 -35.29 -6.26
CA SER A 474 -14.10 -34.93 -5.12
C SER A 474 -13.85 -33.49 -4.67
N LEU A 475 -14.82 -32.93 -3.92
CA LEU A 475 -14.83 -31.53 -3.49
C LEU A 475 -15.02 -31.44 -1.97
N LEU A 476 -14.18 -30.65 -1.28
CA LEU A 476 -14.30 -30.38 0.15
C LEU A 476 -14.30 -28.86 0.39
N HIS A 477 -15.44 -28.36 0.88
CA HIS A 477 -15.66 -26.93 1.14
C HIS A 477 -15.60 -26.67 2.65
N LEU A 478 -14.72 -25.78 3.11
CA LEU A 478 -14.44 -25.52 4.54
C LEU A 478 -14.74 -24.05 4.89
N ASP A 479 -15.82 -23.81 5.64
CA ASP A 479 -16.47 -22.49 5.85
C ASP A 479 -16.43 -21.63 4.58
N ALA A 480 -16.78 -22.27 3.45
CA ALA A 480 -16.43 -21.76 2.13
C ALA A 480 -17.32 -20.59 1.71
N GLN A 481 -16.71 -19.59 1.09
CA GLN A 481 -17.40 -18.36 0.69
C GLN A 481 -18.21 -18.58 -0.60
N THR A 482 -19.30 -17.83 -0.73
CA THR A 482 -20.28 -17.94 -1.82
C THR A 482 -20.36 -16.66 -2.65
N ALA A 483 -21.11 -16.69 -3.75
CA ALA A 483 -21.45 -15.48 -4.50
C ALA A 483 -22.14 -14.43 -3.60
N SER A 484 -23.13 -14.87 -2.81
CA SER A 484 -23.95 -14.04 -1.91
C SER A 484 -23.21 -13.45 -0.70
N THR A 485 -22.08 -14.04 -0.29
CA THR A 485 -21.28 -13.60 0.88
C THR A 485 -19.94 -12.98 0.50
N TYR A 486 -19.51 -13.07 -0.76
CA TYR A 486 -18.35 -12.32 -1.27
C TYR A 486 -18.78 -11.05 -2.00
N PHE A 487 -19.72 -11.14 -2.94
CA PHE A 487 -20.16 -10.01 -3.76
C PHE A 487 -21.35 -9.25 -3.16
N ASP A 488 -21.46 -9.22 -1.84
CA ASP A 488 -22.44 -8.35 -1.21
C ASP A 488 -21.95 -6.90 -1.16
N GLU A 489 -22.87 -5.97 -1.41
CA GLU A 489 -22.52 -4.57 -1.65
C GLU A 489 -22.27 -3.85 -0.32
N PRO A 490 -21.07 -3.29 -0.09
CA PRO A 490 -20.80 -2.56 1.13
C PRO A 490 -21.68 -1.32 1.20
N SER A 491 -22.40 -1.16 2.33
CA SER A 491 -23.01 0.12 2.66
C SER A 491 -21.96 1.25 2.66
N THR A 492 -22.39 2.50 2.49
CA THR A 492 -21.48 3.65 2.32
C THR A 492 -20.50 3.83 3.49
N SER A 493 -20.91 3.46 4.72
CA SER A 493 -20.02 3.41 5.89
C SER A 493 -18.98 2.28 5.80
N VAL A 494 -19.35 1.11 5.30
CA VAL A 494 -18.43 -0.01 5.05
C VAL A 494 -17.45 0.32 3.91
N PHE A 495 -17.87 1.03 2.85
CA PHE A 495 -16.95 1.53 1.82
C PHE A 495 -15.90 2.48 2.41
N LEU A 496 -16.32 3.46 3.21
CA LEU A 496 -15.40 4.39 3.88
C LEU A 496 -14.47 3.67 4.87
N SER A 497 -14.97 2.63 5.56
CA SER A 497 -14.18 1.75 6.42
C SER A 497 -13.17 0.89 5.63
N ARG A 498 -13.52 0.39 4.43
CA ARG A 498 -12.56 -0.28 3.53
C ARG A 498 -11.47 0.71 3.07
N LEU A 499 -11.82 1.96 2.81
CA LEU A 499 -10.85 3.01 2.47
C LEU A 499 -9.82 3.22 3.59
N THR A 500 -10.26 3.43 4.83
CA THR A 500 -9.37 3.67 5.98
C THR A 500 -8.61 2.43 6.44
N SER A 501 -9.23 1.25 6.46
CA SER A 501 -8.61 0.02 6.95
C SER A 501 -7.77 -0.75 5.91
N ARG A 502 -8.09 -0.65 4.61
CA ARG A 502 -7.35 -1.33 3.54
C ARG A 502 -6.46 -0.37 2.75
N LEU A 503 -7.03 0.65 2.10
CA LEU A 503 -6.27 1.48 1.17
C LEU A 503 -5.14 2.26 1.85
N PHE A 504 -5.45 3.13 2.81
CA PHE A 504 -4.43 3.99 3.45
C PHE A 504 -3.21 3.21 4.01
N PRO A 505 -3.39 2.17 4.86
CA PRO A 505 -2.25 1.40 5.35
C PRO A 505 -1.57 0.52 4.27
N SER A 506 -2.24 0.19 3.15
CA SER A 506 -1.55 -0.42 1.98
C SER A 506 -0.67 0.61 1.25
N VAL A 507 -1.17 1.83 1.04
CA VAL A 507 -0.40 2.95 0.48
C VAL A 507 0.84 3.25 1.35
N LEU A 508 0.73 3.18 2.68
CA LEU A 508 1.84 3.42 3.61
C LEU A 508 2.82 2.24 3.76
N THR A 509 2.57 1.08 3.15
CA THR A 509 3.40 -0.13 3.34
C THR A 509 4.84 0.02 2.82
N PRO A 510 5.12 0.60 1.64
CA PRO A 510 6.49 0.80 1.13
C PRO A 510 7.37 1.71 1.98
N LEU A 511 6.78 2.51 2.87
CA LEU A 511 7.51 3.36 3.80
C LEU A 511 8.09 2.58 5.00
N SER A 512 8.04 1.24 4.98
CA SER A 512 8.57 0.32 5.97
C SER A 512 8.14 0.55 7.43
N LEU A 513 7.14 1.40 7.69
CA LEU A 513 6.75 1.86 9.03
C LEU A 513 6.37 0.74 10.01
N ASN A 514 6.00 -0.43 9.50
CA ASN A 514 5.78 -1.65 10.29
C ASN A 514 6.95 -2.65 10.23
N ARG A 515 7.67 -2.73 9.09
CA ARG A 515 8.74 -3.72 8.83
C ARG A 515 10.07 -3.31 9.45
N LEU A 516 10.47 -2.04 9.35
CA LEU A 516 11.71 -1.56 9.97
C LEU A 516 11.67 -1.76 11.51
N PRO A 517 10.61 -1.39 12.26
CA PRO A 517 10.53 -1.72 13.68
C PRO A 517 10.48 -3.23 13.97
N SER A 518 9.84 -4.05 13.13
CA SER A 518 9.78 -5.51 13.36
C SER A 518 11.13 -6.20 13.08
N VAL A 519 11.96 -5.65 12.20
CA VAL A 519 13.35 -6.08 11.98
C VAL A 519 14.24 -5.62 13.14
N LEU A 520 14.23 -4.33 13.48
CA LEU A 520 15.08 -3.76 14.55
C LEU A 520 14.82 -4.41 15.91
N LEU A 521 13.54 -4.63 16.26
CA LEU A 521 13.14 -5.28 17.52
C LEU A 521 13.16 -6.82 17.45
N ARG A 522 13.68 -7.41 16.36
CA ARG A 522 13.74 -8.86 16.11
C ARG A 522 12.39 -9.60 16.21
N ARG A 523 11.27 -8.88 16.01
CA ARG A 523 9.88 -9.40 16.07
C ARG A 523 9.42 -10.08 14.77
N SER A 524 10.29 -10.21 13.76
CA SER A 524 9.98 -10.86 12.49
C SER A 524 11.23 -11.47 11.86
N THR A 525 11.12 -12.69 11.36
CA THR A 525 12.14 -13.33 10.51
C THR A 525 11.88 -12.99 9.04
N SER A 526 12.83 -13.26 8.14
CA SER A 526 12.57 -13.12 6.70
C SER A 526 11.41 -14.02 6.25
N LEU A 527 11.34 -15.25 6.78
CA LEU A 527 10.25 -16.17 6.51
C LEU A 527 8.90 -15.62 7.00
N SER A 528 8.81 -15.01 8.19
CA SER A 528 7.55 -14.43 8.70
C SER A 528 7.16 -13.08 8.09
N ARG A 529 8.04 -12.46 7.29
CA ARG A 529 7.69 -11.35 6.37
C ARG A 529 7.19 -11.85 5.02
N ILE A 530 7.84 -12.86 4.43
CA ILE A 530 7.39 -13.46 3.17
C ILE A 530 6.02 -14.13 3.39
N LEU A 531 5.92 -14.99 4.39
CA LEU A 531 4.70 -15.70 4.78
C LEU A 531 3.84 -14.92 5.79
N ALA A 532 3.90 -13.59 5.73
CA ALA A 532 2.99 -12.74 6.50
C ALA A 532 1.53 -13.06 6.10
N SER A 533 0.62 -12.93 7.07
CA SER A 533 -0.77 -13.36 6.94
C SER A 533 -1.71 -12.54 7.85
N SER A 534 -3.02 -12.68 7.68
CA SER A 534 -3.98 -12.22 8.70
C SER A 534 -4.32 -13.28 9.76
N TYR A 535 -3.88 -14.52 9.55
CA TYR A 535 -4.09 -15.64 10.46
C TYR A 535 -2.94 -16.66 10.31
N PRO A 536 -2.46 -17.32 11.39
CA PRO A 536 -2.87 -17.15 12.79
C PRO A 536 -2.63 -15.75 13.37
N LEU A 537 -3.24 -15.49 14.53
CA LEU A 537 -3.14 -14.20 15.22
C LEU A 537 -1.85 -14.10 16.05
N PRO A 538 -1.28 -12.89 16.22
CA PRO A 538 -1.75 -11.60 15.72
C PRO A 538 -1.34 -11.32 14.26
N SER A 539 -2.27 -10.74 13.50
CA SER A 539 -2.12 -10.44 12.05
C SER A 539 -0.79 -9.74 11.69
N THR A 540 0.05 -10.46 10.94
CA THR A 540 1.34 -10.00 10.41
C THR A 540 1.23 -9.34 9.05
N ALA A 541 0.05 -9.33 8.40
CA ALA A 541 -0.15 -8.88 7.02
C ALA A 541 0.39 -7.47 6.69
N ARG A 542 0.57 -6.61 7.70
CA ARG A 542 1.25 -5.30 7.60
C ARG A 542 2.76 -5.38 7.30
N LEU A 543 3.34 -6.58 7.23
CA LEU A 543 4.76 -6.83 6.97
C LEU A 543 5.07 -7.22 5.51
N ASN A 544 4.09 -7.27 4.62
CA ASN A 544 4.26 -7.71 3.22
C ASN A 544 3.46 -6.81 2.24
N GLU A 545 4.16 -6.14 1.33
CA GLU A 545 3.56 -5.26 0.31
C GLU A 545 2.67 -6.04 -0.68
N LYS A 546 3.19 -7.16 -1.22
CA LYS A 546 2.48 -8.01 -2.20
C LYS A 546 1.10 -8.43 -1.68
N LEU A 547 1.07 -8.93 -0.45
CA LEU A 547 -0.16 -9.38 0.21
C LEU A 547 -1.14 -8.21 0.38
N ARG A 548 -0.64 -7.04 0.78
CA ARG A 548 -1.45 -5.84 0.99
C ARG A 548 -1.98 -5.22 -0.30
N LYS A 549 -1.29 -5.41 -1.43
CA LYS A 549 -1.84 -5.12 -2.77
C LYS A 549 -2.90 -6.15 -3.14
N ALA A 550 -2.58 -7.44 -3.11
CA ALA A 550 -3.49 -8.51 -3.52
C ALA A 550 -4.83 -8.41 -2.78
N ARG A 551 -4.80 -8.30 -1.44
CA ARG A 551 -6.01 -8.15 -0.62
C ARG A 551 -6.77 -6.82 -0.81
N LEU A 552 -6.09 -5.77 -1.28
CA LEU A 552 -6.76 -4.51 -1.63
C LEU A 552 -7.54 -4.70 -2.92
N GLN A 553 -6.93 -5.31 -3.94
CA GLN A 553 -7.58 -5.63 -5.21
C GLN A 553 -8.72 -6.64 -5.03
N GLU A 554 -8.53 -7.68 -4.21
CA GLU A 554 -9.57 -8.63 -3.78
C GLU A 554 -10.80 -7.96 -3.14
N THR A 555 -10.68 -6.74 -2.58
CA THR A 555 -11.76 -6.08 -1.81
C THR A 555 -12.26 -4.75 -2.39
N MET A 556 -11.58 -4.21 -3.42
CA MET A 556 -11.94 -2.96 -4.10
C MET A 556 -12.11 -3.10 -5.62
N GLY A 557 -11.27 -3.89 -6.30
CA GLY A 557 -11.40 -4.12 -7.74
C GLY A 557 -12.32 -5.31 -8.05
N SER A 558 -12.07 -6.43 -7.37
CA SER A 558 -12.73 -7.70 -7.67
C SER A 558 -14.07 -7.86 -6.94
N GLN A 559 -14.25 -7.29 -5.74
CA GLN A 559 -15.45 -7.45 -4.90
C GLN A 559 -16.63 -6.53 -5.31
N SER A 560 -17.11 -6.69 -6.55
CA SER A 560 -18.26 -5.98 -7.11
C SER A 560 -19.07 -6.89 -8.03
N ARG A 561 -20.41 -6.73 -8.04
CA ARG A 561 -21.33 -7.44 -8.96
C ARG A 561 -21.15 -7.04 -10.43
N THR A 562 -20.32 -6.03 -10.73
CA THR A 562 -19.93 -5.66 -12.11
C THR A 562 -18.55 -6.18 -12.53
N SER A 563 -17.77 -6.78 -11.61
CA SER A 563 -16.38 -7.18 -11.88
C SER A 563 -16.24 -8.39 -12.81
N ALA A 564 -15.03 -8.64 -13.31
CA ALA A 564 -14.71 -9.87 -14.02
C ALA A 564 -14.78 -11.10 -13.09
N SER A 565 -14.46 -10.92 -11.80
CA SER A 565 -14.61 -11.97 -10.78
C SER A 565 -16.05 -12.45 -10.61
N PHE A 566 -17.04 -11.55 -10.61
CA PHE A 566 -18.46 -11.94 -10.50
C PHE A 566 -18.92 -12.72 -11.73
N ARG A 567 -18.55 -12.24 -12.93
CA ARG A 567 -18.84 -12.93 -14.20
C ARG A 567 -18.23 -14.32 -14.25
N ALA A 568 -16.96 -14.47 -13.89
CA ALA A 568 -16.29 -15.77 -13.85
C ALA A 568 -16.93 -16.75 -12.84
N LEU A 569 -17.50 -16.26 -11.73
CA LEU A 569 -18.23 -17.12 -10.79
C LEU A 569 -19.64 -17.49 -11.30
N LEU A 570 -20.37 -16.56 -11.94
CA LEU A 570 -21.65 -16.87 -12.59
C LEU A 570 -21.48 -17.90 -13.71
N GLU A 571 -20.49 -17.72 -14.59
CA GLU A 571 -20.07 -18.71 -15.59
C GLU A 571 -19.82 -20.08 -14.95
N SER A 572 -19.13 -20.10 -13.79
CA SER A 572 -18.83 -21.35 -13.08
C SER A 572 -20.05 -22.05 -12.48
N GLY A 573 -21.16 -21.34 -12.23
CA GLY A 573 -22.40 -21.93 -11.76
C GLY A 573 -23.08 -22.79 -12.82
N HIS A 574 -23.12 -22.31 -14.07
CA HIS A 574 -23.78 -23.02 -15.17
C HIS A 574 -23.08 -24.30 -15.63
N ALA A 575 -21.77 -24.41 -15.39
CA ALA A 575 -20.96 -25.58 -15.75
C ALA A 575 -20.32 -26.25 -14.52
N TYR A 576 -20.91 -26.10 -13.32
CA TYR A 576 -20.42 -26.77 -12.11
C TYR A 576 -20.72 -28.28 -12.19
N PRO A 577 -19.78 -29.18 -11.85
CA PRO A 577 -20.05 -30.61 -11.85
C PRO A 577 -20.84 -31.03 -10.61
N ALA A 578 -22.15 -30.78 -10.62
CA ALA A 578 -23.06 -31.04 -9.50
C ALA A 578 -23.23 -32.53 -9.13
N SER A 579 -22.74 -33.46 -9.95
CA SER A 579 -22.66 -34.90 -9.66
C SER A 579 -21.28 -35.36 -9.17
N THR A 580 -20.31 -34.46 -9.01
CA THR A 580 -19.02 -34.81 -8.38
C THR A 580 -19.18 -34.89 -6.86
N PRO A 581 -18.84 -36.02 -6.21
CA PRO A 581 -19.03 -36.20 -4.77
C PRO A 581 -18.39 -35.11 -3.91
N ALA A 582 -19.19 -34.52 -3.03
CA ALA A 582 -18.80 -33.35 -2.26
C ALA A 582 -19.19 -33.41 -0.78
N ILE A 583 -18.38 -32.74 0.06
CA ILE A 583 -18.69 -32.45 1.46
C ILE A 583 -18.56 -30.94 1.72
N VAL A 584 -19.51 -30.40 2.47
CA VAL A 584 -19.46 -29.05 3.04
C VAL A 584 -19.26 -29.16 4.55
N ILE A 585 -18.34 -28.38 5.11
CA ILE A 585 -18.13 -28.24 6.55
C ILE A 585 -18.25 -26.75 6.90
N SER A 586 -19.18 -26.40 7.79
CA SER A 586 -19.50 -25.00 8.14
C SER A 586 -19.30 -24.76 9.65
N SER A 587 -18.88 -23.55 10.02
CA SER A 587 -18.85 -23.14 11.44
C SER A 587 -20.27 -22.91 11.93
N LYS A 588 -20.75 -23.73 12.87
CA LYS A 588 -22.10 -23.54 13.43
C LYS A 588 -22.20 -22.22 14.17
N LYS A 589 -21.20 -21.90 15.02
CA LYS A 589 -21.13 -20.63 15.75
C LYS A 589 -21.31 -19.43 14.81
N ARG A 590 -20.66 -19.45 13.64
CA ARG A 590 -20.79 -18.37 12.65
C ARG A 590 -22.17 -18.33 12.00
N MET A 591 -22.80 -19.48 11.74
CA MET A 591 -24.18 -19.54 11.25
C MET A 591 -25.19 -19.03 12.30
N ASP A 592 -24.91 -19.26 13.59
CA ASP A 592 -25.70 -18.74 14.71
C ASP A 592 -25.50 -17.21 14.90
N GLU A 593 -24.36 -16.65 14.45
CA GLU A 593 -24.00 -15.20 14.54
C GLU A 593 -24.36 -14.38 13.29
N ASP A 594 -24.46 -15.00 12.10
CA ASP A 594 -24.62 -14.35 10.79
C ASP A 594 -25.64 -15.13 9.92
N GLU A 595 -26.89 -14.67 9.91
CA GLU A 595 -28.01 -15.29 9.18
C GLU A 595 -27.78 -15.32 7.66
N GLN A 596 -27.11 -14.29 7.11
CA GLN A 596 -26.74 -14.23 5.68
C GLN A 596 -25.65 -15.27 5.37
N TRP A 597 -24.73 -15.52 6.30
CA TRP A 597 -23.80 -16.66 6.20
C TRP A 597 -24.51 -18.01 6.32
N ALA A 598 -25.46 -18.15 7.26
CA ALA A 598 -26.20 -19.39 7.46
C ALA A 598 -26.98 -19.80 6.20
N GLU A 599 -27.74 -18.87 5.62
CA GLU A 599 -28.47 -19.10 4.38
C GLU A 599 -27.50 -19.36 3.21
N ALA A 600 -26.38 -18.64 3.15
CA ALA A 600 -25.36 -18.91 2.14
C ALA A 600 -24.69 -20.28 2.27
N GLN A 601 -24.46 -20.81 3.48
CA GLN A 601 -23.98 -22.18 3.67
C GLN A 601 -25.05 -23.21 3.29
N ARG A 602 -26.34 -22.93 3.59
CA ARG A 602 -27.47 -23.78 3.17
C ARG A 602 -27.62 -23.82 1.65
N VAL A 603 -27.48 -22.68 0.98
CA VAL A 603 -27.48 -22.56 -0.49
C VAL A 603 -26.22 -23.16 -1.09
N LEU A 604 -25.03 -23.00 -0.49
CA LEU A 604 -23.82 -23.67 -0.96
C LEU A 604 -23.94 -25.19 -0.90
N ALA A 605 -24.53 -25.73 0.17
CA ALA A 605 -24.90 -27.12 0.21
C ALA A 605 -25.82 -27.44 -0.99
N GLN A 606 -26.99 -26.79 -1.09
CA GLN A 606 -27.96 -27.06 -2.17
C GLN A 606 -27.41 -26.93 -3.61
N GLU A 607 -26.58 -25.93 -3.91
CA GLU A 607 -25.96 -25.72 -5.23
C GLU A 607 -24.95 -26.82 -5.59
N VAL A 608 -24.22 -27.32 -4.61
CA VAL A 608 -23.27 -28.43 -4.77
C VAL A 608 -24.02 -29.77 -4.79
N THR A 609 -25.34 -29.76 -4.59
CA THR A 609 -26.15 -30.95 -4.35
C THR A 609 -27.47 -30.94 -5.10
N ALA A 610 -27.38 -31.12 -6.42
CA ALA A 610 -28.27 -32.10 -7.02
C ALA A 610 -28.11 -33.43 -6.25
N GLU A 611 -29.18 -34.21 -6.07
CA GLU A 611 -29.23 -35.29 -5.05
C GLU A 611 -28.08 -36.32 -5.17
N GLU A 612 -27.55 -36.51 -6.38
CA GLU A 612 -26.43 -37.40 -6.71
C GLU A 612 -25.06 -36.95 -6.13
N GLY A 613 -24.88 -35.66 -5.83
CA GLY A 613 -23.58 -35.07 -5.50
C GLY A 613 -23.24 -34.95 -4.00
N LEU A 614 -24.25 -34.92 -3.10
CA LEU A 614 -23.98 -34.75 -1.67
C LEU A 614 -23.47 -36.05 -1.03
N MET A 615 -22.28 -36.01 -0.45
CA MET A 615 -21.90 -37.03 0.52
C MET A 615 -22.35 -36.66 1.95
N SER A 616 -22.18 -35.40 2.37
CA SER A 616 -22.69 -34.86 3.64
C SER A 616 -22.42 -33.37 3.81
N TRP A 617 -23.35 -32.64 4.43
CA TRP A 617 -23.07 -31.34 5.06
C TRP A 617 -22.85 -31.58 6.56
N LYS A 618 -21.72 -31.11 7.10
CA LYS A 618 -21.42 -31.15 8.55
C LYS A 618 -21.38 -29.73 9.10
N GLN A 619 -21.95 -29.52 10.28
CA GLN A 619 -21.83 -28.27 11.05
C GLN A 619 -20.98 -28.55 12.28
N VAL A 620 -19.95 -27.74 12.53
CA VAL A 620 -19.03 -27.93 13.66
C VAL A 620 -19.35 -26.91 14.75
N ASN A 621 -19.61 -27.41 15.97
CA ASN A 621 -19.89 -26.58 17.14
C ASN A 621 -18.60 -25.86 17.61
N GLU A 622 -18.78 -24.71 18.27
CA GLU A 622 -17.76 -23.95 19.03
C GLU A 622 -16.54 -23.40 18.24
N VAL A 623 -16.22 -23.92 17.06
CA VAL A 623 -15.15 -23.41 16.18
C VAL A 623 -15.54 -22.13 15.44
N GLY A 624 -14.54 -21.27 15.19
CA GLY A 624 -14.67 -20.10 14.31
C GLY A 624 -14.52 -20.45 12.82
N HIS A 625 -14.06 -19.49 12.01
CA HIS A 625 -13.85 -19.66 10.56
C HIS A 625 -12.98 -20.87 10.16
N TYR A 626 -11.95 -21.16 10.95
CA TYR A 626 -10.98 -22.23 10.67
C TYR A 626 -11.52 -23.56 11.22
N VAL A 627 -12.49 -24.13 10.52
CA VAL A 627 -13.31 -25.28 10.97
C VAL A 627 -12.54 -26.60 11.15
N CYS A 628 -11.26 -26.65 10.79
CA CYS A 628 -10.39 -27.83 10.91
C CYS A 628 -9.25 -27.65 11.93
N GLU A 629 -9.35 -26.66 12.81
CA GLU A 629 -8.40 -26.43 13.92
C GLU A 629 -9.03 -26.89 15.24
N GLY A 630 -8.19 -27.30 16.20
CA GLY A 630 -8.62 -27.81 17.51
C GLY A 630 -9.66 -28.94 17.40
N HIS A 631 -10.81 -28.78 18.08
CA HIS A 631 -11.90 -29.76 18.08
C HIS A 631 -12.48 -30.07 16.68
N GLY A 632 -12.34 -29.15 15.71
CA GLY A 632 -12.82 -29.34 14.34
C GLY A 632 -11.94 -30.27 13.49
N LYS A 633 -10.66 -30.40 13.81
CA LYS A 633 -9.64 -31.12 13.02
C LYS A 633 -10.09 -32.52 12.61
N LYS A 634 -10.51 -33.34 13.57
CA LYS A 634 -10.99 -34.70 13.32
C LYS A 634 -12.21 -34.75 12.38
N VAL A 635 -13.11 -33.77 12.45
CA VAL A 635 -14.31 -33.73 11.60
C VAL A 635 -13.95 -33.55 10.13
N CYS A 636 -12.84 -32.85 9.86
CA CYS A 636 -12.24 -32.68 8.53
C CYS A 636 -11.41 -33.90 8.10
N GLU A 637 -10.65 -34.53 9.00
CA GLU A 637 -9.93 -35.78 8.72
C GLU A 637 -10.91 -36.90 8.31
N ASP A 638 -11.98 -37.12 9.10
CA ASP A 638 -13.09 -38.04 8.78
C ASP A 638 -13.74 -37.74 7.40
N ALA A 639 -13.79 -36.47 7.00
CA ALA A 639 -14.38 -36.04 5.74
C ALA A 639 -13.46 -36.32 4.54
N VAL A 640 -12.14 -36.19 4.71
CA VAL A 640 -11.16 -36.61 3.70
C VAL A 640 -11.19 -38.12 3.54
N GLU A 641 -11.19 -38.89 4.63
CA GLU A 641 -11.27 -40.36 4.55
C GLU A 641 -12.54 -40.82 3.80
N LYS A 642 -13.70 -40.19 4.07
CA LYS A 642 -14.96 -40.47 3.37
C LYS A 642 -14.89 -40.17 1.86
N LEU A 643 -14.21 -39.10 1.45
CA LEU A 643 -14.04 -38.71 0.04
C LEU A 643 -12.88 -39.44 -0.68
N LEU A 644 -12.15 -40.32 0.03
CA LEU A 644 -11.11 -41.21 -0.52
C LEU A 644 -11.58 -42.67 -0.66
N ARG A 645 -12.80 -43.00 -0.20
CA ARG A 645 -13.42 -44.35 -0.28
C ARG A 645 -14.40 -44.49 -1.46
N LEU A 646 -14.32 -43.60 -2.43
CA LEU A 646 -15.08 -43.57 -3.68
C LEU A 646 -14.38 -44.39 -4.78
#